data_AF-A0A8W8N2T7-F1
#
_entry.id   AF-A0A8W8N2T7-F1
#
_cell.length_a   1.000
_cell.length_b   1.000
_cell.length_c   1.000
_cell.angle_alpha   90.00
_cell.angle_beta   90.00
_cell.angle_gamma   90.00
#
_symmetry.space_group_name_H-M   'P 1'
#
loop_
_entity.id
_entity.type
_entity.pdbx_description
1 polymer ?
#
loop_
_entity_poly.entity_id
_entity_poly.type
_entity_poly.pdbx_seq_one_letter_code
_entity_poly.pdbx_strand_id
1 'polypeptide(L)'
;MEAKNINDVQKSVPFARKWNMLVSVKTSGHDFVGRSTAHGSLMIYLGSMNDTKVNLSSSRNPAGEITCESGNAWIKVYKEIRRHNVTNLFNPYTLGPRKFLNLLEQTKPYEAESNIPSGLIKILKAPTMVLSSFAWRGLALAVLVKVCLSVSNRCLPGDDCFPTNLEVIKFMETLDGTLHFPHMASYDTLVVQRETIYTKFPFAIMEAKNINDVQKSVLFARKWNMLVSVKTSGHDFIGRSTAHGSLMIYLGSMNDTKVNLSSTRNPAGEITCESGNTWLKVYNEVDKINRVIIGGSAHTVSMAGYTLGGGHSPMSRMFGMAVDNLLELELVTADGRIVVANDQMTHITYPNGSVTTSDDTDIFWASKGGGGGTFGIATKFTYKLHYPAPQVVQFVCGYPIIRPGGQDIGFTVLKKMFLMVQNLPKEWGGYLVASGLPGANGNWGSIVLAMNHYGNYVSASRRYMDDLFFFHKEWQSFCYYVNRTTFLDYEVTAKDPEFYSGYIMNTLLQKESFTDDLTRFLLKELETEHTNISSFAFTGTLLGGEMMNVGAHDTSVHPGFRTALMSLSATIGWDTSTLDYSGLPERGAVVGEQLSTFGDGQYPNEAGKDVVHWQQEFWGSNYKRLLAIKHQWDPDNFFTCRECVGSESHHTHASGHLNTHPFVPAVG
;
A
#
# COMPACT_ATOMS: atom_id res chain seq x y z
N MET A 1 -5.79 32.26 26.48
CA MET A 1 -5.73 33.02 27.75
C MET A 1 -4.35 33.61 27.88
N GLU A 2 -4.22 34.89 28.24
CA GLU A 2 -2.93 35.52 28.53
C GLU A 2 -2.71 35.49 30.05
N ALA A 3 -1.68 34.80 30.52
CA ALA A 3 -1.37 34.67 31.94
C ALA A 3 -0.34 35.73 32.34
N LYS A 4 -0.71 36.56 33.32
CA LYS A 4 0.16 37.65 33.81
C LYS A 4 1.03 37.21 34.99
N ASN A 5 0.62 36.15 35.68
CA ASN A 5 1.35 35.56 36.79
C ASN A 5 1.04 34.05 36.92
N ILE A 6 1.79 33.34 37.77
CA ILE A 6 1.71 31.87 37.92
C ILE A 6 0.32 31.41 38.43
N ASN A 7 -0.37 32.25 39.21
CA ASN A 7 -1.69 31.91 39.74
C ASN A 7 -2.75 31.88 38.63
N ASP A 8 -2.59 32.67 37.57
CA ASP A 8 -3.47 32.63 36.40
C ASP A 8 -3.34 31.28 35.68
N VAL A 9 -2.10 30.81 35.49
CA VAL A 9 -1.79 29.48 34.92
C VAL A 9 -2.41 28.38 35.78
N GLN A 10 -2.23 28.42 37.10
CA GLN A 10 -2.78 27.41 38.01
C GLN A 10 -4.31 27.37 38.02
N LYS A 11 -5.00 28.50 37.85
CA LYS A 11 -6.48 28.55 37.77
C LYS A 11 -7.04 28.05 36.44
N SER A 12 -6.26 28.09 35.37
CA SER A 12 -6.69 27.66 34.04
C SER A 12 -6.72 26.14 33.86
N VAL A 13 -5.91 25.40 34.63
CA VAL A 13 -5.81 23.93 34.55
C VAL A 13 -7.10 23.23 35.03
N PRO A 14 -7.72 23.59 36.18
CA PRO A 14 -9.02 23.06 36.57
C PRO A 14 -10.14 23.40 35.57
N PHE A 15 -10.08 24.59 34.95
CA PHE A 15 -11.04 25.01 33.93
C PHE A 15 -10.93 24.14 32.67
N ALA A 16 -9.72 23.94 32.13
CA ALA A 16 -9.50 23.07 30.98
C ALA A 16 -9.93 21.63 31.27
N ARG A 17 -9.64 21.13 32.48
CA ARG A 17 -10.03 19.78 32.92
C ARG A 17 -11.54 19.60 33.01
N LYS A 18 -12.28 20.62 33.44
CA LYS A 18 -13.76 20.59 33.50
C LYS A 18 -14.40 20.42 32.11
N TRP A 19 -13.71 20.86 31.06
CA TRP A 19 -14.21 20.88 29.68
C TRP A 19 -13.45 19.92 28.75
N ASN A 20 -12.68 18.97 29.29
CA ASN A 20 -11.84 18.02 28.53
C ASN A 20 -10.93 18.70 27.48
N MET A 21 -10.36 19.85 27.83
CA MET A 21 -9.48 20.59 26.94
C MET A 21 -8.01 20.26 27.16
N LEU A 22 -7.23 20.11 26.08
CA LEU A 22 -5.76 20.04 26.12
C LEU A 22 -5.18 21.42 26.47
N VAL A 23 -4.22 21.51 27.38
CA VAL A 23 -3.58 22.80 27.75
C VAL A 23 -2.22 22.92 27.06
N SER A 24 -2.04 23.99 26.28
CA SER A 24 -0.78 24.29 25.59
C SER A 24 -0.23 25.63 26.08
N VAL A 25 1.04 25.69 26.48
CA VAL A 25 1.68 26.90 27.02
C VAL A 25 2.68 27.46 26.00
N LYS A 26 2.63 28.77 25.73
CA LYS A 26 3.53 29.47 24.79
C LYS A 26 4.26 30.62 25.48
N THR A 27 5.59 30.61 25.42
CA THR A 27 6.48 31.70 25.84
C THR A 27 6.83 32.58 24.64
N SER A 28 6.97 33.89 24.84
CA SER A 28 7.12 34.89 23.77
C SER A 28 8.33 34.65 22.85
N GLY A 29 8.12 34.78 21.53
CA GLY A 29 9.18 34.84 20.52
C GLY A 29 8.73 34.31 19.15
N HIS A 30 8.36 35.22 18.25
CA HIS A 30 8.01 35.06 16.83
C HIS A 30 6.57 34.70 16.45
N ASP A 31 6.03 35.61 15.64
CA ASP A 31 4.67 35.71 15.14
C ASP A 31 4.36 34.66 14.09
N PHE A 32 3.23 33.98 14.27
CA PHE A 32 2.47 33.39 13.18
C PHE A 32 1.00 33.74 13.40
N VAL A 33 0.47 34.55 12.50
CA VAL A 33 -0.96 34.82 12.39
C VAL A 33 -1.59 33.62 11.68
N GLY A 34 -2.26 32.78 12.47
CA GLY A 34 -3.34 31.89 12.03
C GLY A 34 -2.96 30.62 11.29
N ARG A 35 -2.87 29.47 12.01
CA ARG A 35 -3.55 28.20 11.69
C ARG A 35 -3.26 27.08 12.72
N SER A 36 -4.33 26.35 13.04
CA SER A 36 -4.40 25.02 13.67
C SER A 36 -3.81 24.83 15.09
N THR A 37 -4.51 25.37 16.10
CA THR A 37 -4.59 24.69 17.40
C THR A 37 -5.52 23.48 17.26
N ALA A 38 -5.11 22.30 17.75
CA ALA A 38 -5.98 21.13 17.85
C ALA A 38 -7.35 21.51 18.44
N HIS A 39 -8.43 21.09 17.78
CA HIS A 39 -9.80 21.34 18.26
C HIS A 39 -9.93 20.87 19.71
N GLY A 40 -10.41 21.77 20.58
CA GLY A 40 -10.61 21.50 22.01
C GLY A 40 -9.40 21.82 22.91
N SER A 41 -8.49 22.72 22.55
CA SER A 41 -7.35 23.10 23.41
C SER A 41 -7.45 24.52 24.01
N LEU A 42 -7.03 24.67 25.27
CA LEU A 42 -6.87 25.94 25.98
C LEU A 42 -5.41 26.38 25.88
N MET A 43 -5.15 27.41 25.07
CA MET A 43 -3.81 27.98 24.91
C MET A 43 -3.53 29.06 25.98
N ILE A 44 -2.37 28.99 26.65
CA ILE A 44 -1.92 29.94 27.67
C ILE A 44 -0.65 30.66 27.18
N TYR A 45 -0.74 31.98 27.00
CA TYR A 45 0.38 32.83 26.62
C TYR A 45 1.05 33.44 27.85
N LEU A 46 2.38 33.30 27.96
CA LEU A 46 3.19 33.80 29.09
C LEU A 46 3.89 35.15 28.82
N GLY A 47 3.48 35.88 27.79
CA GLY A 47 4.22 37.00 27.18
C GLY A 47 4.51 38.23 28.05
N SER A 48 4.14 38.24 29.34
CA SER A 48 4.42 39.34 30.27
C SER A 48 5.15 38.93 31.57
N MET A 49 5.59 37.67 31.68
CA MET A 49 6.35 37.20 32.85
C MET A 49 7.84 37.54 32.71
N ASN A 50 8.26 38.66 33.30
CA ASN A 50 9.69 39.00 33.42
C ASN A 50 10.37 38.16 34.51
N ASP A 51 11.48 37.50 34.14
CA ASP A 51 12.56 36.94 34.97
C ASP A 51 12.17 36.47 36.39
N THR A 52 11.43 35.36 36.46
CA THR A 52 11.36 34.57 37.70
C THR A 52 11.63 33.12 37.39
N LYS A 53 12.79 32.61 37.86
CA LYS A 53 13.11 31.18 37.92
C LYS A 53 11.94 30.44 38.57
N VAL A 54 11.21 29.65 37.78
CA VAL A 54 10.13 28.80 38.26
C VAL A 54 10.76 27.66 39.06
N ASN A 55 10.83 27.84 40.38
CA ASN A 55 11.30 26.81 41.31
C ASN A 55 10.07 26.18 41.98
N LEU A 56 9.56 25.09 41.40
CA LEU A 56 8.47 24.32 41.99
C LEU A 56 9.07 23.33 43.02
N SER A 57 9.30 23.80 44.25
CA SER A 57 9.58 22.89 45.37
C SER A 57 8.76 23.22 46.62
N SER A 58 7.93 22.25 46.99
CA SER A 58 7.30 21.93 48.29
C SER A 58 6.54 23.00 49.08
N SER A 59 5.21 22.82 49.19
CA SER A 59 4.56 22.62 50.50
C SER A 59 3.23 21.84 50.39
N ARG A 60 3.25 20.63 50.96
CA ARG A 60 2.19 19.74 51.52
C ARG A 60 0.76 19.67 50.89
N ASN A 61 0.48 18.47 50.35
CA ASN A 61 -0.78 17.68 50.35
C ASN A 61 -1.83 17.92 49.23
N PRO A 62 -2.67 16.92 48.88
CA PRO A 62 -2.37 15.70 48.12
C PRO A 62 -3.12 15.62 46.76
N ALA A 63 -2.64 14.76 45.87
CA ALA A 63 -3.19 14.36 44.56
C ALA A 63 -2.87 15.27 43.35
N GLY A 64 -1.95 14.78 42.51
CA GLY A 64 -1.67 15.30 41.17
C GLY A 64 -0.20 15.64 40.97
N GLU A 65 0.61 14.65 40.55
CA GLU A 65 1.93 14.94 40.00
C GLU A 65 1.78 15.61 38.62
N ILE A 66 2.52 16.70 38.45
CA ILE A 66 2.83 17.39 37.20
C ILE A 66 4.17 16.81 36.75
N THR A 67 4.24 16.15 35.60
CA THR A 67 5.52 15.83 34.96
C THR A 67 5.92 16.97 34.01
N CYS A 68 7.04 17.63 34.33
CA CYS A 68 7.87 18.31 33.33
C CYS A 68 8.85 17.27 32.78
N GLU A 69 8.76 16.92 31.50
CA GLU A 69 9.83 16.20 30.79
C GLU A 69 10.53 17.15 29.82
N SER A 70 11.61 17.78 30.31
CA SER A 70 12.82 17.98 29.51
C SER A 70 13.55 16.65 29.45
N GLY A 71 14.10 16.28 28.29
CA GLY A 71 14.52 14.92 27.94
C GLY A 71 15.40 14.14 28.94
N ASN A 72 15.40 12.82 28.69
CA ASN A 72 16.20 11.72 29.24
C ASN A 72 15.53 10.83 30.32
N ALA A 73 15.57 9.52 30.02
CA ALA A 73 15.53 8.35 30.90
C ALA A 73 14.18 7.88 31.48
N TRP A 74 13.67 6.77 30.92
CA TRP A 74 12.62 5.94 31.50
C TRP A 74 13.20 4.84 32.41
N ILE A 75 12.80 4.83 33.69
CA ILE A 75 12.70 3.61 34.51
C ILE A 75 11.30 3.57 35.14
N LYS A 76 10.54 2.53 34.82
CA LYS A 76 9.24 2.16 35.46
C LYS A 76 9.46 1.66 36.89
N VAL A 77 8.64 2.12 37.84
CA VAL A 77 8.21 1.30 39.00
C VAL A 77 6.73 1.59 39.35
N TYR A 78 5.95 0.51 39.39
CA TYR A 78 4.55 0.40 39.83
C TYR A 78 4.38 0.59 41.35
N LYS A 79 3.21 1.08 41.81
CA LYS A 79 2.64 0.80 43.15
C LYS A 79 1.11 0.74 43.05
N GLU A 80 0.51 -0.44 43.04
CA GLU A 80 0.18 -1.35 44.16
C GLU A 80 -1.16 -0.99 44.84
N ILE A 81 -2.19 -1.74 44.44
CA ILE A 81 -3.47 -1.91 45.13
C ILE A 81 -3.22 -2.78 46.37
N ARG A 82 -3.40 -2.23 47.57
CA ARG A 82 -3.54 -3.05 48.79
C ARG A 82 -5.01 -3.43 48.99
N ARG A 83 -5.29 -4.74 49.03
CA ARG A 83 -5.97 -5.44 50.15
C ARG A 83 -6.27 -6.92 49.83
N HIS A 84 -5.36 -7.83 50.20
CA HIS A 84 -5.52 -8.88 51.25
C HIS A 84 -4.45 -9.99 51.10
N ASN A 85 -3.71 -10.21 52.19
CA ASN A 85 -2.99 -11.42 52.68
C ASN A 85 -2.31 -12.34 51.63
N VAL A 86 -1.00 -12.63 51.71
CA VAL A 86 -0.35 -13.48 52.74
C VAL A 86 1.17 -13.22 52.73
N THR A 87 1.77 -13.36 53.92
CA THR A 87 3.14 -13.11 54.36
C THR A 87 4.22 -14.07 53.83
N ASN A 88 5.46 -13.56 53.87
CA ASN A 88 6.78 -14.23 53.88
C ASN A 88 7.45 -14.58 52.53
N LEU A 89 8.61 -13.95 52.26
CA LEU A 89 9.93 -14.58 52.07
C LEU A 89 10.98 -13.55 51.57
N PHE A 90 12.07 -13.43 52.34
CA PHE A 90 13.44 -12.99 52.02
C PHE A 90 13.76 -11.64 51.34
N ASN A 91 14.55 -10.85 52.08
CA ASN A 91 15.23 -9.60 51.74
C ASN A 91 16.67 -9.89 51.25
N PRO A 92 17.12 -9.38 50.08
CA PRO A 92 18.53 -9.43 49.70
C PRO A 92 19.11 -8.02 49.45
N TYR A 93 19.54 -7.34 50.51
CA TYR A 93 20.66 -6.41 50.45
C TYR A 93 21.82 -7.02 51.23
N THR A 94 22.63 -7.83 50.56
CA THR A 94 24.02 -8.15 50.92
C THR A 94 24.58 -9.10 49.87
N LEU A 95 25.52 -8.64 49.04
CA LEU A 95 26.71 -9.35 48.50
C LEU A 95 27.11 -8.80 47.11
N GLY A 96 28.35 -8.27 47.05
CA GLY A 96 28.95 -7.67 45.88
C GLY A 96 29.63 -8.65 44.89
N PRO A 97 30.17 -8.12 43.77
CA PRO A 97 30.49 -8.87 42.57
C PRO A 97 31.89 -9.50 42.61
N ARG A 98 32.08 -10.57 43.40
CA ARG A 98 33.34 -11.34 43.41
C ARG A 98 33.22 -12.86 43.57
N LYS A 99 32.04 -13.45 43.31
CA LYS A 99 31.82 -14.90 43.45
C LYS A 99 31.19 -15.61 42.24
N PHE A 100 31.04 -14.93 41.10
CA PHE A 100 30.49 -15.55 39.87
C PHE A 100 31.55 -15.92 38.83
N LEU A 101 32.81 -15.48 39.01
CA LEU A 101 33.91 -15.68 38.05
C LEU A 101 34.81 -16.90 38.33
N ASN A 102 34.53 -17.71 39.36
CA ASN A 102 35.34 -18.89 39.71
C ASN A 102 34.68 -20.25 39.38
N LEU A 103 33.71 -20.28 38.46
CA LEU A 103 33.02 -21.53 38.07
C LEU A 103 33.07 -21.86 36.57
N LEU A 104 33.90 -21.15 35.79
CA LEU A 104 34.03 -21.35 34.34
C LEU A 104 35.45 -21.73 33.86
N GLU A 105 36.34 -22.14 34.76
CA GLU A 105 37.62 -22.76 34.39
C GLU A 105 37.72 -24.15 35.01
N GLN A 106 37.26 -25.18 34.28
CA GLN A 106 37.77 -26.55 34.33
C GLN A 106 36.92 -27.45 33.41
N THR A 107 37.31 -27.56 32.13
CA THR A 107 37.31 -28.83 31.37
C THR A 107 37.98 -28.60 30.01
N LYS A 108 39.13 -29.25 29.79
CA LYS A 108 39.82 -29.40 28.50
C LYS A 108 39.31 -30.66 27.76
N PRO A 109 39.44 -30.74 26.41
CA PRO A 109 38.97 -31.88 25.61
C PRO A 109 40.02 -33.01 25.54
N TYR A 110 39.55 -34.24 25.29
CA TYR A 110 40.41 -35.37 24.91
C TYR A 110 39.80 -36.08 23.69
N GLU A 111 40.66 -36.34 22.69
CA GLU A 111 40.40 -37.03 21.42
C GLU A 111 40.40 -38.56 21.60
N ALA A 112 39.67 -39.29 20.74
CA ALA A 112 40.07 -40.62 20.26
C ALA A 112 39.26 -41.03 19.00
N GLU A 113 39.99 -41.50 18.00
CA GLU A 113 39.55 -42.08 16.71
C GLU A 113 38.95 -43.49 16.86
N SER A 114 38.09 -43.93 15.92
CA SER A 114 38.28 -45.15 15.08
C SER A 114 37.00 -45.69 14.37
N ASN A 115 37.14 -45.83 13.04
CA ASN A 115 36.55 -46.70 12.00
C ASN A 115 35.34 -47.68 12.20
N ILE A 116 34.29 -47.50 11.35
CA ILE A 116 33.65 -48.42 10.32
C ILE A 116 33.08 -49.83 10.75
N PRO A 117 32.04 -50.51 10.13
CA PRO A 117 31.03 -50.22 9.06
C PRO A 117 29.53 -50.64 9.33
N SER A 118 28.69 -50.34 8.33
CA SER A 118 27.30 -50.73 7.96
C SER A 118 26.70 -52.12 8.28
N GLY A 119 25.37 -52.18 8.51
CA GLY A 119 24.52 -53.34 8.20
C GLY A 119 23.17 -53.47 8.95
N LEU A 120 22.06 -53.23 8.22
CA LEU A 120 20.72 -53.89 8.27
C LEU A 120 20.15 -54.53 9.57
N ILE A 121 18.95 -54.09 10.02
CA ILE A 121 17.69 -54.89 10.25
C ILE A 121 16.70 -54.21 11.24
N LYS A 122 15.53 -53.85 10.67
CA LYS A 122 14.13 -53.93 11.12
C LYS A 122 13.73 -54.31 12.57
N ILE A 123 12.72 -53.55 13.05
CA ILE A 123 11.48 -53.93 13.80
C ILE A 123 11.40 -53.74 15.33
N LEU A 124 10.47 -52.83 15.70
CA LEU A 124 9.54 -52.75 16.86
C LEU A 124 9.94 -53.33 18.22
N LYS A 125 9.98 -52.46 19.25
CA LYS A 125 9.14 -52.52 20.47
C LYS A 125 9.53 -51.40 21.46
N ALA A 126 8.56 -50.57 21.83
CA ALA A 126 8.54 -49.93 23.16
C ALA A 126 8.10 -51.00 24.19
N PRO A 127 8.49 -50.94 25.48
CA PRO A 127 8.01 -49.88 26.37
C PRO A 127 8.99 -49.37 27.46
N THR A 128 8.81 -48.09 27.81
CA THR A 128 8.96 -47.47 29.15
C THR A 128 10.10 -47.90 30.10
N MET A 129 11.05 -47.00 30.35
CA MET A 129 11.29 -46.49 31.72
C MET A 129 12.04 -45.15 31.70
N VAL A 130 11.63 -44.30 32.65
CA VAL A 130 11.93 -42.89 32.85
C VAL A 130 13.23 -42.71 33.64
N LEU A 131 13.79 -41.48 33.56
CA LEU A 131 14.91 -40.84 34.30
C LEU A 131 16.17 -40.72 33.42
N SER A 132 16.72 -39.56 33.09
CA SER A 132 16.66 -38.23 33.71
C SER A 132 16.86 -37.13 32.67
N SER A 133 15.76 -36.47 32.28
CA SER A 133 15.76 -35.24 31.49
C SER A 133 15.77 -34.03 32.41
N PHE A 134 16.93 -33.41 32.64
CA PHE A 134 16.95 -32.05 33.23
C PHE A 134 18.01 -31.12 32.62
N ALA A 135 19.05 -31.64 31.96
CA ALA A 135 20.12 -30.80 31.39
C ALA A 135 19.89 -30.37 29.92
N TRP A 136 19.08 -31.10 29.14
CA TRP A 136 18.91 -30.84 27.70
C TRP A 136 17.69 -29.98 27.32
N ARG A 137 16.76 -29.73 28.27
CA ARG A 137 15.61 -28.84 28.04
C ARG A 137 15.95 -27.35 28.22
N GLY A 138 17.03 -27.03 28.96
CA GLY A 138 17.46 -25.64 29.18
C GLY A 138 18.14 -25.01 27.97
N LEU A 139 18.93 -25.77 27.22
CA LEU A 139 19.63 -25.24 26.04
C LEU A 139 18.73 -25.15 24.79
N ALA A 140 17.82 -26.12 24.62
CA ALA A 140 16.86 -26.09 23.52
C ALA A 140 15.82 -24.97 23.68
N LEU A 141 15.37 -24.67 24.91
CA LEU A 141 14.51 -23.50 25.15
C LEU A 141 15.25 -22.18 24.95
N ALA A 142 16.54 -22.07 25.32
CA ALA A 142 17.27 -20.81 25.12
C ALA A 142 17.51 -20.49 23.63
N VAL A 143 17.66 -21.50 22.78
CA VAL A 143 17.78 -21.33 21.31
C VAL A 143 16.41 -21.15 20.65
N LEU A 144 15.37 -21.86 21.09
CA LEU A 144 14.00 -21.67 20.59
C LEU A 144 13.37 -20.34 21.05
N VAL A 145 13.70 -19.84 22.24
CA VAL A 145 13.23 -18.53 22.75
C VAL A 145 14.00 -17.37 22.12
N LYS A 146 15.23 -17.58 21.63
CA LYS A 146 15.94 -16.55 20.83
C LYS A 146 15.49 -16.49 19.37
N VAL A 147 14.96 -17.60 18.83
CA VAL A 147 14.46 -17.67 17.45
C VAL A 147 12.95 -17.36 17.35
N CYS A 148 12.18 -17.49 18.43
CA CYS A 148 10.74 -17.13 18.45
C CYS A 148 10.42 -15.73 19.01
N LEU A 149 11.41 -14.85 19.22
CA LEU A 149 11.19 -13.49 19.73
C LEU A 149 11.86 -12.38 18.89
N SER A 150 12.27 -12.65 17.64
CA SER A 150 12.67 -11.58 16.72
C SER A 150 11.48 -10.94 16.01
N VAL A 151 10.42 -10.59 16.76
CA VAL A 151 9.61 -9.44 16.37
C VAL A 151 10.35 -8.24 16.94
N SER A 152 11.54 -7.95 16.40
CA SER A 152 12.25 -6.75 16.80
C SER A 152 11.42 -5.58 16.30
N ASN A 153 10.69 -4.93 17.21
CA ASN A 153 10.07 -3.64 16.95
C ASN A 153 11.08 -2.80 16.15
N ARG A 154 10.65 -2.28 14.99
CA ARG A 154 11.50 -1.41 14.17
C ARG A 154 11.96 -0.26 15.04
N CYS A 155 13.20 0.16 14.86
CA CYS A 155 13.74 1.29 15.58
C CYS A 155 13.10 2.58 15.07
N LEU A 156 12.39 3.29 15.95
CA LEU A 156 11.66 4.52 15.63
C LEU A 156 12.41 5.75 16.18
N PRO A 157 12.12 6.95 15.63
CA PRO A 157 12.73 8.18 16.13
C PRO A 157 12.50 8.36 17.63
N GLY A 158 13.59 8.53 18.38
CA GLY A 158 13.58 8.66 19.83
C GLY A 158 13.99 7.40 20.59
N ASP A 159 14.06 6.24 19.92
CA ASP A 159 14.59 5.01 20.53
C ASP A 159 16.13 5.05 20.65
N ASP A 160 16.68 4.37 21.66
CA ASP A 160 18.14 4.28 21.88
C ASP A 160 18.89 3.62 20.71
N CYS A 161 18.21 2.77 19.94
CA CYS A 161 18.75 2.13 18.75
C CYS A 161 18.80 3.05 17.52
N PHE A 162 18.17 4.23 17.57
CA PHE A 162 17.95 5.06 16.38
C PHE A 162 19.25 5.76 15.98
N PRO A 163 19.54 5.95 14.68
CA PRO A 163 20.81 6.55 14.27
C PRO A 163 20.98 7.95 14.86
N THR A 164 22.18 8.20 15.38
CA THR A 164 22.56 9.55 15.82
C THR A 164 22.62 10.51 14.63
N ASN A 165 22.49 11.81 14.89
CA ASN A 165 22.64 12.84 13.85
C ASN A 165 23.96 12.71 13.06
N LEU A 166 25.06 12.32 13.73
CA LEU A 166 26.35 12.12 13.06
C LEU A 166 26.29 10.95 12.06
N GLU A 167 25.60 9.85 12.40
CA GLU A 167 25.46 8.71 11.51
C GLU A 167 24.53 9.02 10.33
N VAL A 168 23.50 9.85 10.54
CA VAL A 168 22.66 10.38 9.46
C VAL A 168 23.46 11.30 8.52
N ILE A 169 24.29 12.20 9.05
CA ILE A 169 25.15 13.08 8.25
C ILE A 169 26.13 12.27 7.39
N LYS A 170 26.82 11.28 7.98
CA LYS A 170 27.71 10.39 7.22
C LYS A 170 26.96 9.66 6.11
N PHE A 171 25.74 9.20 6.37
CA PHE A 171 24.91 8.58 5.35
C PHE A 171 24.58 9.55 4.21
N MET A 172 24.19 10.79 4.54
CA MET A 172 23.91 11.84 3.55
C MET A 172 25.11 12.12 2.65
N GLU A 173 26.32 12.15 3.20
CA GLU A 173 27.57 12.35 2.43
C GLU A 173 27.85 11.22 1.42
N THR A 174 27.22 10.06 1.55
CA THR A 174 27.37 8.96 0.60
C THR A 174 26.39 9.01 -0.57
N LEU A 175 25.34 9.84 -0.51
CA LEU A 175 24.25 9.83 -1.49
C LEU A 175 24.48 10.83 -2.62
N ASP A 176 24.00 10.49 -3.82
CA ASP A 176 23.88 11.45 -4.91
C ASP A 176 22.57 12.25 -4.79
N GLY A 177 21.54 11.61 -4.22
CA GLY A 177 20.23 12.15 -3.89
C GLY A 177 20.19 13.04 -2.64
N THR A 178 18.98 13.35 -2.18
CA THR A 178 18.76 14.32 -1.09
C THR A 178 17.94 13.71 0.05
N LEU A 179 18.31 14.00 1.30
CA LEU A 179 17.44 13.75 2.46
C LEU A 179 16.64 15.00 2.80
N HIS A 180 15.33 14.85 2.87
CA HIS A 180 14.38 15.88 3.27
C HIS A 180 13.87 15.58 4.68
N PHE A 181 13.92 16.59 5.55
CA PHE A 181 13.47 16.48 6.94
C PHE A 181 12.26 17.37 7.20
N PRO A 182 11.43 17.09 8.24
CA PRO A 182 10.18 17.81 8.50
C PRO A 182 10.28 19.34 8.66
N HIS A 183 11.47 19.87 8.95
CA HIS A 183 11.69 21.32 9.06
C HIS A 183 12.02 21.99 7.72
N MET A 184 12.12 21.23 6.63
CA MET A 184 12.44 21.71 5.29
C MET A 184 11.16 21.85 4.46
N ALA A 185 10.99 22.97 3.73
CA ALA A 185 9.82 23.19 2.88
C ALA A 185 9.65 22.11 1.78
N SER A 186 10.73 21.49 1.33
CA SER A 186 10.70 20.39 0.35
C SER A 186 10.13 19.09 0.92
N TYR A 187 10.10 18.92 2.24
CA TYR A 187 9.45 17.77 2.87
C TYR A 187 7.93 17.83 2.73
N ASP A 188 7.34 19.03 2.88
CA ASP A 188 5.90 19.22 2.85
C ASP A 188 5.27 18.82 1.51
N THR A 189 5.98 19.04 0.40
CA THR A 189 5.52 18.65 -0.93
C THR A 189 5.68 17.14 -1.18
N LEU A 190 6.75 16.54 -0.65
CA LEU A 190 7.07 15.13 -0.88
C LEU A 190 6.31 14.17 0.04
N VAL A 191 5.89 14.60 1.23
CA VAL A 191 5.23 13.71 2.20
C VAL A 191 3.79 13.36 1.80
N VAL A 192 3.10 14.30 1.15
CA VAL A 192 1.67 14.20 0.82
C VAL A 192 1.39 13.02 -0.11
N GLN A 193 0.45 12.17 0.27
CA GLN A 193 -0.11 11.14 -0.62
C GLN A 193 -1.28 11.74 -1.41
N ARG A 194 -1.65 11.12 -2.55
CA ARG A 194 -2.83 11.53 -3.32
C ARG A 194 -4.09 11.43 -2.45
N GLU A 195 -4.21 10.31 -1.74
CA GLU A 195 -5.22 10.09 -0.71
C GLU A 195 -4.73 10.72 0.60
N THR A 196 -5.06 12.00 0.79
CA THR A 196 -4.54 12.81 1.90
C THR A 196 -4.80 12.20 3.28
N ILE A 197 -5.93 11.50 3.44
CA ILE A 197 -6.32 10.77 4.66
C ILE A 197 -5.31 9.69 5.08
N TYR A 198 -4.51 9.17 4.15
CA TYR A 198 -3.47 8.17 4.40
C TYR A 198 -2.08 8.78 4.56
N THR A 199 -1.93 10.10 4.46
CA THR A 199 -0.62 10.74 4.67
C THR A 199 -0.10 10.47 6.09
N LYS A 200 1.01 9.75 6.17
CA LYS A 200 1.81 9.57 7.38
C LYS A 200 3.09 10.38 7.28
N PHE A 201 3.77 10.56 8.41
CA PHE A 201 4.94 11.43 8.53
C PHE A 201 6.21 10.61 8.82
N PRO A 202 7.03 10.34 7.78
CA PRO A 202 8.37 9.78 7.91
C PRO A 202 9.29 10.61 8.81
N PHE A 203 10.36 9.99 9.30
CA PHE A 203 11.47 10.71 9.93
C PHE A 203 12.21 11.58 8.90
N ALA A 204 12.46 11.00 7.73
CA ALA A 204 13.09 11.65 6.60
C ALA A 204 12.61 11.01 5.29
N ILE A 205 12.66 11.78 4.21
CA ILE A 205 12.40 11.31 2.85
C ILE A 205 13.73 11.35 2.10
N MET A 206 14.20 10.20 1.63
CA MET A 206 15.35 10.08 0.75
C MET A 206 14.86 10.12 -0.69
N GLU A 207 15.11 11.22 -1.39
CA GLU A 207 14.88 11.38 -2.82
C GLU A 207 16.03 10.73 -3.59
N ALA A 208 15.78 9.55 -4.16
CA ALA A 208 16.76 8.79 -4.90
C ALA A 208 17.00 9.39 -6.29
N LYS A 209 18.26 9.49 -6.71
CA LYS A 209 18.61 9.84 -8.10
C LYS A 209 18.97 8.63 -8.94
N ASN A 210 19.40 7.54 -8.31
CA ASN A 210 19.83 6.34 -9.00
C ASN A 210 19.72 5.10 -8.08
N ILE A 211 20.00 3.92 -8.64
CA ILE A 211 19.93 2.66 -7.89
C ILE A 211 20.92 2.58 -6.72
N ASN A 212 22.07 3.27 -6.77
CA ASN A 212 23.03 3.25 -5.67
C ASN A 212 22.48 3.98 -4.44
N ASP A 213 21.74 5.07 -4.62
CA ASP A 213 21.04 5.74 -3.52
C ASP A 213 20.03 4.80 -2.85
N VAL A 214 19.27 4.05 -3.66
CA VAL A 214 18.31 3.05 -3.16
C VAL A 214 19.04 1.96 -2.36
N GLN A 215 20.12 1.39 -2.90
CA GLN A 215 20.92 0.37 -2.22
C GLN A 215 21.51 0.88 -0.90
N LYS A 216 22.14 2.06 -0.91
CA LYS A 216 22.71 2.68 0.29
C LYS A 216 21.62 2.93 1.35
N SER A 217 20.43 3.37 0.92
CA SER A 217 19.30 3.62 1.82
C SER A 217 18.76 2.35 2.47
N VAL A 218 18.62 1.26 1.70
CA VAL A 218 18.21 -0.05 2.23
C VAL A 218 19.24 -0.54 3.24
N LEU A 219 20.54 -0.50 2.91
CA LEU A 219 21.61 -0.95 3.81
C LEU A 219 21.69 -0.09 5.07
N PHE A 220 21.49 1.23 4.97
CA PHE A 220 21.42 2.12 6.12
C PHE A 220 20.23 1.79 7.03
N ALA A 221 19.03 1.65 6.46
CA ALA A 221 17.84 1.29 7.21
C ALA A 221 17.97 -0.09 7.88
N ARG A 222 18.58 -1.07 7.20
CA ARG A 222 18.91 -2.38 7.82
C ARG A 222 19.86 -2.24 9.00
N LYS A 223 20.98 -1.51 8.83
CA LYS A 223 22.00 -1.32 9.87
C LYS A 223 21.38 -0.83 11.18
N TRP A 224 20.39 0.04 11.07
CA TRP A 224 19.70 0.67 12.19
C TRP A 224 18.31 0.09 12.50
N ASN A 225 17.94 -1.02 11.85
CA ASN A 225 16.62 -1.65 11.95
C ASN A 225 15.44 -0.66 11.82
N MET A 226 15.58 0.33 10.94
CA MET A 226 14.56 1.37 10.72
C MET A 226 13.36 0.80 9.94
N LEU A 227 12.19 1.39 10.18
CA LEU A 227 11.05 1.16 9.29
C LEU A 227 11.30 1.85 7.94
N VAL A 228 10.99 1.15 6.84
CA VAL A 228 11.10 1.69 5.47
C VAL A 228 9.71 1.81 4.86
N SER A 229 9.45 2.92 4.18
CA SER A 229 8.30 3.06 3.29
C SER A 229 8.78 3.47 1.91
N VAL A 230 8.12 3.02 0.84
CA VAL A 230 8.57 3.26 -0.53
C VAL A 230 7.52 4.05 -1.27
N LYS A 231 7.91 5.14 -1.93
CA LYS A 231 6.99 6.02 -2.65
C LYS A 231 7.48 6.30 -4.07
N THR A 232 6.57 6.16 -5.03
CA THR A 232 6.70 6.76 -6.36
C THR A 232 5.73 7.94 -6.49
N SER A 233 4.52 7.77 -7.04
CA SER A 233 3.56 8.86 -7.20
C SER A 233 2.70 9.14 -5.95
N GLY A 234 2.60 8.18 -5.01
CA GLY A 234 1.75 8.29 -3.82
C GLY A 234 0.25 8.05 -4.08
N HIS A 235 -0.08 7.31 -5.15
CA HIS A 235 -1.45 6.92 -5.57
C HIS A 235 -2.04 5.72 -4.81
N ASP A 236 -1.41 5.30 -3.71
CA ASP A 236 -1.86 4.09 -3.03
C ASP A 236 -3.12 4.34 -2.19
N PHE A 237 -4.23 3.72 -2.60
CA PHE A 237 -5.55 3.92 -1.97
C PHE A 237 -5.68 3.40 -0.54
N ILE A 238 -4.70 2.69 0.01
CA ILE A 238 -4.76 2.13 1.38
C ILE A 238 -3.56 2.53 2.25
N GLY A 239 -2.69 3.42 1.74
CA GLY A 239 -1.58 4.03 2.47
C GLY A 239 -0.28 3.22 2.54
N ARG A 240 -0.04 2.26 1.65
CA ARG A 240 1.18 1.41 1.64
C ARG A 240 2.47 2.18 1.33
N SER A 241 2.37 3.35 0.70
CA SER A 241 3.52 4.17 0.30
C SER A 241 4.03 5.14 1.39
N THR A 242 3.55 5.03 2.64
CA THR A 242 3.94 5.92 3.73
C THR A 242 3.81 5.25 5.10
N ALA A 243 4.63 5.67 6.07
CA ALA A 243 4.55 5.22 7.45
C ALA A 243 5.10 6.29 8.42
N HIS A 244 4.61 6.29 9.66
CA HIS A 244 5.16 7.20 10.68
C HIS A 244 6.56 6.78 11.10
N GLY A 245 7.48 7.74 11.15
CA GLY A 245 8.85 7.51 11.62
C GLY A 245 9.73 6.66 10.69
N SER A 246 9.26 6.31 9.50
CA SER A 246 10.05 5.57 8.53
C SER A 246 11.16 6.42 7.90
N LEU A 247 12.16 5.76 7.31
CA LEU A 247 12.90 6.33 6.20
C LEU A 247 12.07 6.09 4.93
N MET A 248 11.47 7.14 4.36
CA MET A 248 10.76 7.03 3.10
C MET A 248 11.74 7.10 1.94
N ILE A 249 11.81 6.05 1.12
CA ILE A 249 12.60 6.04 -0.11
C ILE A 249 11.68 6.48 -1.25
N TYR A 250 11.93 7.67 -1.79
CA TYR A 250 11.16 8.29 -2.86
C TYR A 250 11.90 8.16 -4.19
N LEU A 251 11.27 7.53 -5.19
CA LEU A 251 11.87 7.26 -6.50
C LEU A 251 11.35 8.18 -7.62
N GLY A 252 10.52 9.19 -7.32
CA GLY A 252 9.90 10.04 -8.35
C GLY A 252 10.90 10.76 -9.28
N SER A 253 12.13 10.96 -8.80
CA SER A 253 13.22 11.61 -9.55
C SER A 253 14.03 10.65 -10.42
N MET A 254 13.87 9.33 -10.23
CA MET A 254 14.38 8.30 -11.15
C MET A 254 13.38 8.10 -12.28
N ASN A 255 13.45 8.93 -13.31
CA ASN A 255 12.44 8.97 -14.36
C ASN A 255 13.01 8.89 -15.79
N ASP A 256 14.20 8.34 -15.96
CA ASP A 256 14.77 8.13 -17.31
C ASP A 256 14.03 7.04 -18.09
N THR A 257 14.09 7.12 -19.42
CA THR A 257 13.53 6.13 -20.35
C THR A 257 14.53 5.79 -21.46
N LYS A 258 14.50 4.55 -21.95
CA LYS A 258 15.35 4.06 -23.03
C LYS A 258 14.56 3.12 -23.94
N VAL A 259 14.47 3.49 -25.22
CA VAL A 259 13.79 2.70 -26.25
C VAL A 259 14.79 1.81 -27.00
N ASN A 260 14.41 0.57 -27.29
CA ASN A 260 15.14 -0.36 -28.15
C ASN A 260 14.19 -0.93 -29.22
N LEU A 261 14.20 -0.33 -30.42
CA LEU A 261 13.39 -0.78 -31.56
C LEU A 261 13.99 -2.00 -32.28
N SER A 262 15.24 -2.36 -31.97
CA SER A 262 15.94 -3.53 -32.52
C SER A 262 15.87 -4.75 -31.59
N SER A 263 14.92 -4.77 -30.64
CA SER A 263 14.78 -5.90 -29.71
C SER A 263 14.52 -7.20 -30.45
N THR A 264 15.32 -8.23 -30.14
CA THR A 264 15.08 -9.59 -30.62
C THR A 264 13.96 -10.28 -29.83
N ARG A 265 13.60 -9.77 -28.64
CA ARG A 265 12.51 -10.28 -27.79
C ARG A 265 11.14 -9.83 -28.28
N ASN A 266 11.04 -8.65 -28.88
CA ASN A 266 9.77 -8.09 -29.35
C ASN A 266 9.96 -7.29 -30.65
N PRO A 267 9.37 -7.73 -31.78
CA PRO A 267 9.51 -7.04 -33.08
C PRO A 267 9.06 -5.57 -33.10
N ALA A 268 8.07 -5.23 -32.28
CA ALA A 268 7.62 -3.84 -32.14
C ALA A 268 8.58 -2.98 -31.28
N GLY A 269 9.61 -3.57 -30.68
CA GLY A 269 10.57 -2.92 -29.80
C GLY A 269 10.19 -3.02 -28.33
N GLU A 270 11.06 -2.52 -27.46
CA GLU A 270 10.84 -2.48 -26.02
C GLU A 270 11.23 -1.11 -25.47
N ILE A 271 10.71 -0.76 -24.31
CA ILE A 271 11.10 0.44 -23.58
C ILE A 271 11.45 0.07 -22.14
N THR A 272 12.60 0.53 -21.68
CA THR A 272 13.00 0.47 -20.27
C THR A 272 12.76 1.82 -19.63
N CYS A 273 12.06 1.86 -18.51
CA CYS A 273 11.77 3.08 -17.77
C CYS A 273 12.18 2.91 -16.31
N GLU A 274 12.71 3.98 -15.71
CA GLU A 274 12.85 4.06 -14.27
C GLU A 274 11.50 4.27 -13.56
N SER A 275 11.42 3.86 -12.30
CA SER A 275 10.17 3.70 -11.54
C SER A 275 9.44 5.00 -11.21
N GLY A 276 10.13 6.13 -11.25
CA GLY A 276 9.56 7.47 -11.04
C GLY A 276 8.72 7.97 -12.20
N ASN A 277 8.72 7.28 -13.34
CA ASN A 277 7.88 7.66 -14.48
C ASN A 277 6.38 7.50 -14.18
N THR A 278 5.60 8.49 -14.59
CA THR A 278 4.14 8.41 -14.67
C THR A 278 3.68 7.95 -16.04
N TRP A 279 2.46 7.43 -16.15
CA TRP A 279 1.94 6.93 -17.42
C TRP A 279 1.89 7.99 -18.51
N LEU A 280 1.55 9.25 -18.20
CA LEU A 280 1.57 10.33 -19.19
C LEU A 280 2.95 10.56 -19.80
N LYS A 281 4.02 10.53 -18.98
CA LYS A 281 5.39 10.68 -19.48
C LYS A 281 5.75 9.51 -20.40
N VAL A 282 5.45 8.28 -19.99
CA VAL A 282 5.75 7.08 -20.79
C VAL A 282 4.95 7.08 -22.11
N TYR A 283 3.67 7.42 -22.09
CA TYR A 283 2.86 7.52 -23.30
C TYR A 283 3.42 8.56 -24.28
N ASN A 284 3.84 9.73 -23.80
CA ASN A 284 4.45 10.75 -24.64
C ASN A 284 5.76 10.27 -25.29
N GLU A 285 6.60 9.50 -24.59
CA GLU A 285 7.83 8.95 -25.20
C GLU A 285 7.53 7.87 -26.25
N VAL A 286 6.51 7.05 -26.02
CA VAL A 286 6.13 5.94 -26.90
C VAL A 286 5.40 6.43 -28.15
N ASP A 287 4.61 7.50 -28.04
CA ASP A 287 3.89 8.10 -29.18
C ASP A 287 4.88 8.73 -30.19
N LYS A 288 5.98 9.34 -29.73
CA LYS A 288 7.04 9.92 -30.59
C LYS A 288 7.66 8.93 -31.58
N ILE A 289 7.63 7.64 -31.27
CA ILE A 289 8.19 6.56 -32.08
C ILE A 289 7.11 5.73 -32.78
N ASN A 290 5.87 6.21 -32.78
CA ASN A 290 4.71 5.55 -33.38
C ASN A 290 4.54 4.11 -32.88
N ARG A 291 4.46 3.95 -31.56
CA ARG A 291 4.21 2.69 -30.87
C ARG A 291 3.09 2.87 -29.85
N VAL A 292 2.63 1.75 -29.31
CA VAL A 292 1.64 1.67 -28.23
C VAL A 292 2.24 0.91 -27.05
N ILE A 293 1.87 1.29 -25.83
CA ILE A 293 2.23 0.61 -24.59
C ILE A 293 0.99 0.45 -23.73
N ILE A 294 0.97 -0.60 -22.90
CA ILE A 294 -0.16 -0.92 -22.02
C ILE A 294 0.09 -0.31 -20.65
N GLY A 295 -0.71 0.69 -20.31
CA GLY A 295 -0.67 1.38 -19.02
C GLY A 295 -2.06 1.75 -18.51
N GLY A 296 -2.08 2.47 -17.38
CA GLY A 296 -3.31 2.98 -16.76
C GLY A 296 -3.82 4.26 -17.41
N SER A 297 -5.12 4.52 -17.32
CA SER A 297 -5.75 5.74 -17.83
C SER A 297 -5.45 6.97 -16.99
N ALA A 298 -5.21 6.79 -15.69
CA ALA A 298 -4.80 7.87 -14.81
C ALA A 298 -3.34 8.28 -15.08
N HIS A 299 -3.19 9.45 -15.70
CA HIS A 299 -1.93 10.03 -16.19
C HIS A 299 -0.85 10.22 -15.13
N THR A 300 -1.28 10.50 -13.90
CA THR A 300 -0.40 10.80 -12.75
C THR A 300 0.02 9.54 -11.99
N VAL A 301 -0.57 8.39 -12.29
CA VAL A 301 -0.16 7.10 -11.71
C VAL A 301 1.25 6.77 -12.16
N SER A 302 2.10 6.40 -11.21
CA SER A 302 3.41 5.82 -11.50
C SER A 302 3.24 4.40 -12.03
N MET A 303 4.02 4.06 -13.05
CA MET A 303 4.06 2.73 -13.63
C MET A 303 4.42 1.61 -12.64
N ALA A 304 5.17 1.93 -11.57
CA ALA A 304 5.77 0.94 -10.70
C ALA A 304 4.75 0.16 -9.86
N GLY A 305 4.10 0.80 -8.87
CA GLY A 305 3.10 0.14 -8.02
C GLY A 305 1.92 -0.39 -8.84
N TYR A 306 1.54 0.31 -9.90
CA TYR A 306 0.53 -0.11 -10.85
C TYR A 306 0.87 -1.47 -11.50
N THR A 307 2.08 -1.62 -12.08
CA THR A 307 2.48 -2.91 -12.69
C THR A 307 2.72 -3.98 -11.64
N LEU A 308 3.37 -3.67 -10.51
CA LEU A 308 3.67 -4.68 -9.49
C LEU A 308 2.42 -5.32 -8.89
N GLY A 309 1.27 -4.63 -8.88
CA GLY A 309 -0.01 -5.19 -8.48
C GLY A 309 -0.86 -5.79 -9.62
N GLY A 310 -0.47 -5.64 -10.89
CA GLY A 310 -1.20 -6.14 -12.06
C GLY A 310 -1.28 -5.13 -13.21
N GLY A 311 -2.09 -4.08 -13.03
CA GLY A 311 -2.24 -3.01 -14.01
C GLY A 311 -3.20 -3.33 -15.15
N HIS A 312 -4.49 -3.06 -14.93
CA HIS A 312 -5.51 -3.10 -15.99
C HIS A 312 -5.47 -1.85 -16.86
N SER A 313 -5.99 -1.96 -18.09
CA SER A 313 -5.90 -0.95 -19.14
C SER A 313 -7.14 -1.05 -20.03
N PRO A 314 -7.58 0.03 -20.71
CA PRO A 314 -8.65 -0.10 -21.70
C PRO A 314 -8.18 -0.97 -22.89
N MET A 315 -6.86 -1.20 -23.00
CA MET A 315 -6.23 -2.09 -23.97
C MET A 315 -6.05 -3.53 -23.47
N SER A 316 -6.44 -3.87 -22.23
CA SER A 316 -6.14 -5.18 -21.66
C SER A 316 -6.74 -6.34 -22.46
N ARG A 317 -7.88 -6.10 -23.12
CA ARG A 317 -8.51 -7.08 -24.01
C ARG A 317 -7.72 -7.37 -25.27
N MET A 318 -6.95 -6.41 -25.76
CA MET A 318 -6.15 -6.56 -26.98
C MET A 318 -4.76 -7.11 -26.71
N PHE A 319 -4.16 -6.76 -25.57
CA PHE A 319 -2.73 -6.93 -25.34
C PHE A 319 -2.37 -7.51 -23.96
N GLY A 320 -3.35 -7.91 -23.15
CA GLY A 320 -3.14 -8.34 -21.77
C GLY A 320 -2.95 -7.16 -20.80
N MET A 321 -2.78 -7.46 -19.51
CA MET A 321 -2.47 -6.45 -18.48
C MET A 321 -1.03 -5.96 -18.59
N ALA A 322 -0.68 -4.91 -17.84
CA ALA A 322 0.69 -4.39 -17.81
C ALA A 322 1.71 -5.45 -17.37
N VAL A 323 1.38 -6.30 -16.40
CA VAL A 323 2.21 -7.46 -16.01
C VAL A 323 2.45 -8.46 -17.12
N ASP A 324 1.51 -8.64 -18.05
CA ASP A 324 1.63 -9.57 -19.19
C ASP A 324 2.58 -9.01 -20.26
N ASN A 325 2.85 -7.69 -20.17
CA ASN A 325 3.74 -6.94 -21.06
C ASN A 325 5.11 -6.66 -20.45
N LEU A 326 5.33 -7.01 -19.19
CA LEU A 326 6.62 -6.85 -18.52
C LEU A 326 7.61 -7.92 -19.03
N LEU A 327 8.78 -7.46 -19.48
CA LEU A 327 9.87 -8.29 -19.99
C LEU A 327 11.02 -8.44 -19.01
N GLU A 328 11.28 -7.43 -18.18
CA GLU A 328 12.41 -7.41 -17.24
C GLU A 328 12.15 -6.41 -16.11
N LEU A 329 12.69 -6.69 -14.93
CA LEU A 329 12.59 -5.85 -13.74
C LEU A 329 13.96 -5.72 -13.08
N GLU A 330 14.34 -4.50 -12.70
CA GLU A 330 15.47 -4.20 -11.81
C GLU A 330 14.93 -3.83 -10.43
N LEU A 331 15.44 -4.43 -9.35
CA LEU A 331 15.05 -4.12 -7.98
C LEU A 331 16.21 -4.24 -6.97
N VAL A 332 16.09 -3.52 -5.86
CA VAL A 332 16.97 -3.65 -4.68
C VAL A 332 16.26 -4.48 -3.62
N THR A 333 16.83 -5.63 -3.27
CA THR A 333 16.28 -6.59 -2.30
C THR A 333 16.60 -6.20 -0.85
N ALA A 334 15.98 -6.91 0.10
CA ALA A 334 16.00 -6.57 1.51
C ALA A 334 17.41 -6.53 2.10
N ASP A 335 18.35 -7.32 1.60
CA ASP A 335 19.76 -7.39 2.00
C ASP A 335 20.68 -6.51 1.13
N GLY A 336 20.10 -5.66 0.27
CA GLY A 336 20.82 -4.71 -0.56
C GLY A 336 21.39 -5.29 -1.85
N ARG A 337 21.03 -6.51 -2.27
CA ARG A 337 21.42 -6.99 -3.61
C ARG A 337 20.61 -6.27 -4.69
N ILE A 338 21.28 -5.89 -5.76
CA ILE A 338 20.64 -5.41 -6.99
C ILE A 338 20.31 -6.64 -7.84
N VAL A 339 19.05 -6.79 -8.21
CA VAL A 339 18.54 -7.92 -8.97
C VAL A 339 17.97 -7.42 -10.29
N VAL A 340 18.38 -8.02 -11.41
CA VAL A 340 17.76 -7.86 -12.72
C VAL A 340 17.19 -9.21 -13.12
N ALA A 341 15.87 -9.31 -13.24
CA ALA A 341 15.19 -10.58 -13.49
C ALA A 341 14.20 -10.48 -14.66
N ASN A 342 14.12 -11.56 -15.44
CA ASN A 342 13.17 -11.75 -16.54
C ASN A 342 12.69 -13.21 -16.57
N ASP A 343 11.90 -13.61 -17.58
CA ASP A 343 11.35 -14.98 -17.68
C ASP A 343 12.42 -16.07 -17.95
N GLN A 344 13.69 -15.70 -18.18
CA GLN A 344 14.77 -16.65 -18.48
C GLN A 344 15.85 -16.75 -17.39
N MET A 345 16.14 -15.65 -16.70
CA MET A 345 17.22 -15.61 -15.72
C MET A 345 17.05 -14.50 -14.69
N THR A 346 17.78 -14.66 -13.59
CA THR A 346 17.97 -13.66 -12.55
C THR A 346 19.47 -13.36 -12.40
N HIS A 347 19.83 -12.10 -12.62
CA HIS A 347 21.18 -11.58 -12.39
C HIS A 347 21.23 -10.83 -11.07
N ILE A 348 22.23 -11.11 -10.24
CA ILE A 348 22.36 -10.54 -8.90
C ILE A 348 23.74 -9.90 -8.77
N THR A 349 23.75 -8.61 -8.43
CA THR A 349 24.95 -7.88 -8.01
C THR A 349 24.90 -7.64 -6.52
N TYR A 350 25.86 -8.18 -5.79
CA TYR A 350 25.96 -8.06 -4.33
C TYR A 350 26.57 -6.71 -3.93
N PRO A 351 26.34 -6.22 -2.69
CA PRO A 351 26.92 -4.96 -2.20
C PRO A 351 28.46 -4.89 -2.30
N ASN A 352 29.15 -6.02 -2.32
CA ASN A 352 30.61 -6.09 -2.50
C ASN A 352 31.06 -6.05 -3.97
N GLY A 353 30.15 -5.92 -4.92
CA GLY A 353 30.41 -5.88 -6.37
C GLY A 353 30.53 -7.25 -7.03
N SER A 354 30.46 -8.36 -6.28
CA SER A 354 30.40 -9.71 -6.87
C SER A 354 29.07 -9.94 -7.58
N VAL A 355 29.06 -10.85 -8.56
CA VAL A 355 27.92 -11.05 -9.46
C VAL A 355 27.63 -12.55 -9.62
N THR A 356 26.35 -12.92 -9.63
CA THR A 356 25.88 -14.27 -9.94
C THR A 356 24.69 -14.24 -10.91
N THR A 357 24.53 -15.29 -11.70
CA THR A 357 23.35 -15.51 -12.56
C THR A 357 22.76 -16.88 -12.29
N SER A 358 21.43 -16.98 -12.20
CA SER A 358 20.69 -18.23 -12.09
C SER A 358 19.51 -18.26 -13.06
N ASP A 359 18.99 -19.46 -13.34
CA ASP A 359 17.75 -19.71 -14.06
C ASP A 359 16.49 -19.69 -13.15
N ASP A 360 16.66 -19.51 -11.83
CA ASP A 360 15.57 -19.19 -10.91
C ASP A 360 15.00 -17.80 -11.22
N THR A 361 13.77 -17.74 -11.73
CA THR A 361 13.04 -16.52 -12.12
C THR A 361 11.87 -16.20 -11.20
N ASP A 362 11.80 -16.85 -10.03
CA ASP A 362 10.64 -16.73 -9.13
C ASP A 362 10.38 -15.29 -8.67
N ILE A 363 11.43 -14.50 -8.44
CA ILE A 363 11.25 -13.08 -8.06
C ILE A 363 10.66 -12.23 -9.19
N PHE A 364 10.93 -12.57 -10.44
CA PHE A 364 10.28 -11.93 -11.59
C PHE A 364 8.80 -12.29 -11.63
N TRP A 365 8.47 -13.58 -11.50
CA TRP A 365 7.08 -14.03 -11.41
C TRP A 365 6.32 -13.37 -10.26
N ALA A 366 6.92 -13.30 -9.06
CA ALA A 366 6.33 -12.65 -7.88
C ALA A 366 6.10 -11.15 -8.10
N SER A 367 6.95 -10.50 -8.88
CA SER A 367 6.80 -9.08 -9.20
C SER A 367 5.76 -8.80 -10.29
N LYS A 368 5.29 -9.82 -11.03
CA LYS A 368 4.21 -9.72 -12.01
C LYS A 368 2.81 -9.85 -11.37
N GLY A 369 2.54 -9.09 -10.31
CA GLY A 369 1.22 -9.07 -9.64
C GLY A 369 1.22 -9.26 -8.12
N GLY A 370 2.34 -9.66 -7.51
CA GLY A 370 2.46 -9.88 -6.07
C GLY A 370 2.43 -8.63 -5.19
N GLY A 371 2.31 -7.44 -5.79
CA GLY A 371 2.23 -6.15 -5.10
C GLY A 371 3.57 -5.45 -4.94
N GLY A 372 3.54 -4.11 -4.94
CA GLY A 372 4.72 -3.29 -4.73
C GLY A 372 5.17 -3.22 -3.26
N GLY A 373 6.46 -2.98 -3.04
CA GLY A 373 6.99 -2.70 -1.70
C GLY A 373 7.13 -3.91 -0.77
N THR A 374 7.02 -5.15 -1.28
CA THR A 374 7.20 -6.37 -0.47
C THR A 374 8.42 -7.21 -0.85
N PHE A 375 8.72 -7.43 -2.13
CA PHE A 375 9.88 -8.27 -2.53
C PHE A 375 11.19 -7.48 -2.63
N GLY A 376 11.08 -6.14 -2.73
CA GLY A 376 12.19 -5.24 -2.95
C GLY A 376 11.70 -3.88 -3.44
N ILE A 377 12.65 -2.98 -3.67
CA ILE A 377 12.41 -1.66 -4.27
C ILE A 377 12.71 -1.77 -5.75
N ALA A 378 11.68 -1.89 -6.58
CA ALA A 378 11.82 -1.84 -8.03
C ALA A 378 12.34 -0.47 -8.48
N THR A 379 13.37 -0.47 -9.33
CA THR A 379 14.02 0.73 -9.85
C THR A 379 13.80 0.90 -11.35
N LYS A 380 13.74 -0.18 -12.13
CA LYS A 380 13.45 -0.13 -13.58
C LYS A 380 12.54 -1.26 -14.04
N PHE A 381 11.80 -0.98 -15.10
CA PHE A 381 10.90 -1.92 -15.75
C PHE A 381 11.10 -1.86 -17.26
N THR A 382 11.17 -3.01 -17.94
CA THR A 382 11.21 -3.10 -19.40
C THR A 382 9.91 -3.69 -19.92
N TYR A 383 9.22 -2.99 -20.83
CA TYR A 383 7.94 -3.43 -21.40
C TYR A 383 8.03 -3.72 -22.90
N LYS A 384 7.16 -4.62 -23.34
CA LYS A 384 6.79 -4.77 -24.75
C LYS A 384 6.16 -3.47 -25.26
N LEU A 385 6.58 -3.04 -26.43
CA LEU A 385 5.84 -2.08 -27.26
C LEU A 385 4.95 -2.83 -28.25
N HIS A 386 3.94 -2.16 -28.78
CA HIS A 386 3.01 -2.70 -29.77
C HIS A 386 2.95 -1.79 -30.99
N TYR A 387 2.67 -2.37 -32.15
CA TYR A 387 2.36 -1.57 -33.33
C TYR A 387 1.00 -0.87 -33.15
N PRO A 388 0.86 0.37 -33.64
CA PRO A 388 -0.40 1.08 -33.58
C PRO A 388 -1.47 0.35 -34.39
N ALA A 389 -2.71 0.44 -33.93
CA ALA A 389 -3.85 0.01 -34.72
C ALA A 389 -4.00 0.91 -35.96
N PRO A 390 -4.48 0.37 -37.10
CA PRO A 390 -4.70 1.17 -38.30
C PRO A 390 -5.76 2.26 -38.10
N GLN A 391 -6.72 2.03 -37.20
CA GLN A 391 -7.71 3.00 -36.76
C GLN A 391 -8.00 2.82 -35.27
N VAL A 392 -8.30 3.94 -34.61
CA VAL A 392 -8.86 3.97 -33.25
C VAL A 392 -10.17 4.74 -33.31
N VAL A 393 -11.26 4.10 -32.92
CA VAL A 393 -12.59 4.72 -32.88
C VAL A 393 -13.14 4.65 -31.49
N GLN A 394 -13.46 5.82 -30.92
CA GLN A 394 -14.10 5.94 -29.64
C GLN A 394 -15.62 5.98 -29.83
N PHE A 395 -16.35 5.28 -28.99
CA PHE A 395 -17.80 5.36 -28.83
C PHE A 395 -18.11 5.77 -27.39
N VAL A 396 -18.91 6.82 -27.23
CA VAL A 396 -19.29 7.33 -25.91
C VAL A 396 -20.80 7.48 -25.87
N CYS A 397 -21.46 6.85 -24.91
CA CYS A 397 -22.91 6.91 -24.74
C CYS A 397 -23.29 7.04 -23.27
N GLY A 398 -24.07 8.06 -22.94
CA GLY A 398 -24.47 8.40 -21.58
C GLY A 398 -25.98 8.49 -21.45
N TYR A 399 -26.49 7.92 -20.36
CA TYR A 399 -27.90 7.99 -19.95
C TYR A 399 -27.96 8.52 -18.51
N PRO A 400 -29.00 9.29 -18.14
CA PRO A 400 -29.30 9.51 -16.74
C PRO A 400 -29.84 8.24 -16.10
N ILE A 401 -29.83 8.16 -14.76
CA ILE A 401 -30.51 7.07 -14.05
C ILE A 401 -31.99 7.41 -13.91
N ILE A 402 -32.29 8.63 -13.48
CA ILE A 402 -33.65 9.18 -13.39
C ILE A 402 -33.76 10.40 -14.30
N ARG A 403 -34.77 10.40 -15.18
CA ARG A 403 -35.07 11.50 -16.12
C ARG A 403 -35.97 12.56 -15.48
N PRO A 404 -36.14 13.75 -16.11
CA PRO A 404 -37.06 14.77 -15.62
C PRO A 404 -38.48 14.20 -15.52
N GLY A 405 -39.17 14.53 -14.43
CA GLY A 405 -40.48 13.96 -14.12
C GLY A 405 -40.43 12.63 -13.36
N GLY A 406 -39.25 12.17 -12.94
CA GLY A 406 -39.10 11.02 -12.03
C GLY A 406 -39.12 9.65 -12.71
N GLN A 407 -38.95 9.58 -14.03
CA GLN A 407 -38.88 8.31 -14.74
C GLN A 407 -37.51 7.65 -14.50
N ASP A 408 -37.48 6.56 -13.74
CA ASP A 408 -36.31 5.70 -13.59
C ASP A 408 -36.11 4.82 -14.84
N ILE A 409 -34.92 4.90 -15.44
CA ILE A 409 -34.50 4.09 -16.59
C ILE A 409 -33.22 3.28 -16.29
N GLY A 410 -32.63 3.45 -15.10
CA GLY A 410 -31.30 2.95 -14.76
C GLY A 410 -31.17 1.44 -14.90
N PHE A 411 -32.15 0.70 -14.38
CA PHE A 411 -32.16 -0.77 -14.45
C PHE A 411 -32.13 -1.28 -15.90
N THR A 412 -32.99 -0.71 -16.75
CA THR A 412 -33.09 -1.08 -18.16
C THR A 412 -31.79 -0.78 -18.92
N VAL A 413 -31.21 0.40 -18.70
CA VAL A 413 -29.96 0.82 -19.36
C VAL A 413 -28.77 -0.02 -18.90
N LEU A 414 -28.60 -0.17 -17.58
CA LEU A 414 -27.45 -0.90 -17.02
C LEU A 414 -27.49 -2.37 -17.44
N LYS A 415 -28.66 -3.01 -17.42
CA LYS A 415 -28.85 -4.38 -17.92
C LYS A 415 -28.52 -4.50 -19.40
N LYS A 416 -28.91 -3.53 -20.23
CA LYS A 416 -28.56 -3.49 -21.67
C LYS A 416 -27.04 -3.43 -21.87
N MET A 417 -26.35 -2.58 -21.12
CA MET A 417 -24.89 -2.47 -21.17
C MET A 417 -24.20 -3.76 -20.69
N PHE A 418 -24.69 -4.37 -19.60
CA PHE A 418 -24.18 -5.64 -19.07
C PHE A 418 -24.30 -6.80 -20.07
N LEU A 419 -25.40 -6.89 -20.82
CA LEU A 419 -25.55 -7.89 -21.88
C LEU A 419 -24.61 -7.64 -23.05
N MET A 420 -24.34 -6.37 -23.35
CA MET A 420 -23.44 -5.99 -24.43
C MET A 420 -21.99 -6.34 -24.10
N VAL A 421 -21.49 -5.96 -22.91
CA VAL A 421 -20.07 -6.18 -22.52
C VAL A 421 -19.67 -7.66 -22.55
N GLN A 422 -20.61 -8.56 -22.24
CA GLN A 422 -20.37 -10.01 -22.25
C GLN A 422 -20.08 -10.60 -23.64
N ASN A 423 -20.47 -9.90 -24.71
CA ASN A 423 -20.41 -10.43 -26.08
C ASN A 423 -19.51 -9.60 -27.01
N LEU A 424 -18.71 -8.68 -26.45
CA LEU A 424 -17.83 -7.84 -27.24
C LEU A 424 -16.65 -8.65 -27.79
N PRO A 425 -16.22 -8.39 -29.04
CA PRO A 425 -14.96 -8.89 -29.54
C PRO A 425 -13.79 -8.16 -28.84
N LYS A 426 -12.58 -8.73 -28.91
CA LYS A 426 -11.42 -8.26 -28.13
C LYS A 426 -10.96 -6.83 -28.50
N GLU A 427 -11.25 -6.41 -29.73
CA GLU A 427 -10.92 -5.09 -30.28
C GLU A 427 -11.65 -3.96 -29.55
N TRP A 428 -12.78 -4.25 -28.91
CA TRP A 428 -13.51 -3.30 -28.08
C TRP A 428 -13.05 -3.40 -26.63
N GLY A 429 -12.49 -2.32 -26.08
CA GLY A 429 -12.15 -2.17 -24.66
C GLY A 429 -12.52 -0.77 -24.16
N GLY A 430 -12.45 -0.53 -22.84
CA GLY A 430 -12.86 0.74 -22.26
C GLY A 430 -13.46 0.62 -20.88
N TYR A 431 -14.38 1.52 -20.56
CA TYR A 431 -14.93 1.71 -19.23
C TYR A 431 -16.46 1.83 -19.25
N LEU A 432 -17.08 1.22 -18.24
CA LEU A 432 -18.44 1.54 -17.82
C LEU A 432 -18.36 2.35 -16.54
N VAL A 433 -18.83 3.59 -16.56
CA VAL A 433 -18.79 4.51 -15.42
C VAL A 433 -20.21 4.85 -15.01
N ALA A 434 -20.50 4.84 -13.72
CA ALA A 434 -21.74 5.40 -13.20
C ALA A 434 -21.48 6.28 -11.99
N SER A 435 -22.31 7.31 -11.83
CA SER A 435 -22.23 8.24 -10.72
C SER A 435 -23.64 8.61 -10.23
N GLY A 436 -23.82 8.65 -8.90
CA GLY A 436 -25.04 9.11 -8.25
C GLY A 436 -25.15 10.64 -8.15
N LEU A 437 -24.19 11.39 -8.70
CA LEU A 437 -24.23 12.85 -8.67
C LEU A 437 -25.39 13.40 -9.53
N PRO A 438 -26.01 14.52 -9.12
CA PRO A 438 -27.04 15.19 -9.92
C PRO A 438 -26.53 15.54 -11.33
N GLY A 439 -27.36 15.27 -12.34
CA GLY A 439 -27.08 15.61 -13.73
C GLY A 439 -27.62 16.99 -14.12
N ALA A 440 -27.33 17.40 -15.36
CA ALA A 440 -27.89 18.63 -15.92
C ALA A 440 -29.38 18.47 -16.31
N ASN A 441 -30.09 19.60 -16.43
CA ASN A 441 -31.46 19.67 -16.96
C ASN A 441 -32.50 18.83 -16.21
N GLY A 442 -32.33 18.65 -14.88
CA GLY A 442 -33.26 17.88 -14.05
C GLY A 442 -33.09 16.36 -14.15
N ASN A 443 -32.03 15.89 -14.82
CA ASN A 443 -31.60 14.50 -14.74
C ASN A 443 -30.92 14.22 -13.39
N TRP A 444 -31.03 12.99 -12.92
CA TRP A 444 -30.27 12.51 -11.77
C TRP A 444 -29.47 11.25 -12.13
N GLY A 445 -28.25 11.19 -11.60
CA GLY A 445 -27.29 10.14 -11.87
C GLY A 445 -26.83 10.10 -13.32
N SER A 446 -25.80 9.30 -13.57
CA SER A 446 -25.35 9.00 -14.93
C SER A 446 -24.83 7.57 -15.03
N ILE A 447 -25.07 6.95 -16.18
CA ILE A 447 -24.45 5.70 -16.62
C ILE A 447 -23.83 6.00 -17.98
N VAL A 448 -22.52 5.90 -18.06
CA VAL A 448 -21.73 6.25 -19.24
C VAL A 448 -20.90 5.04 -19.65
N LEU A 449 -21.06 4.62 -20.89
CA LEU A 449 -20.19 3.65 -21.51
C LEU A 449 -19.22 4.38 -22.45
N ALA A 450 -17.93 4.25 -22.18
CA ALA A 450 -16.83 4.82 -22.97
C ALA A 450 -15.97 3.70 -23.53
N MET A 451 -16.15 3.40 -24.80
CA MET A 451 -15.55 2.27 -25.50
C MET A 451 -14.59 2.74 -26.58
N ASN A 452 -13.57 1.94 -26.85
CA ASN A 452 -12.65 2.14 -27.95
C ASN A 452 -12.50 0.87 -28.74
N HIS A 453 -12.52 1.02 -30.06
CA HIS A 453 -12.20 -0.02 -31.01
C HIS A 453 -10.77 0.16 -31.51
N TYR A 454 -9.93 -0.86 -31.32
CA TYR A 454 -8.54 -0.87 -31.75
C TYR A 454 -8.34 -1.88 -32.88
N GLY A 455 -8.34 -1.40 -34.13
CA GLY A 455 -8.19 -2.27 -35.30
C GLY A 455 -8.83 -1.66 -36.55
N ASN A 456 -9.02 -2.49 -37.57
CA ASN A 456 -9.75 -2.07 -38.78
C ASN A 456 -11.22 -1.82 -38.43
N TYR A 457 -11.66 -0.55 -38.50
CA TYR A 457 -13.02 -0.18 -38.15
C TYR A 457 -13.93 -0.29 -39.38
N VAL A 458 -14.74 -1.35 -39.40
CA VAL A 458 -15.70 -1.63 -40.47
C VAL A 458 -17.14 -1.66 -39.92
N SER A 459 -18.15 -1.69 -40.79
CA SER A 459 -19.56 -1.75 -40.38
C SER A 459 -19.86 -2.91 -39.42
N ALA A 460 -19.17 -4.05 -39.57
CA ALA A 460 -19.30 -5.19 -38.67
C ALA A 460 -18.76 -4.92 -37.24
N SER A 461 -17.77 -4.04 -37.09
CA SER A 461 -17.28 -3.58 -35.78
C SER A 461 -18.27 -2.63 -35.12
N ARG A 462 -18.87 -1.74 -35.93
CA ARG A 462 -19.84 -0.74 -35.48
C ARG A 462 -21.12 -1.36 -34.91
N ARG A 463 -21.59 -2.49 -35.46
CA ARG A 463 -22.86 -3.12 -35.08
C ARG A 463 -22.99 -3.41 -33.57
N TYR A 464 -21.87 -3.66 -32.89
CA TYR A 464 -21.85 -3.94 -31.45
C TYR A 464 -22.23 -2.71 -30.63
N MET A 465 -21.89 -1.51 -31.10
CA MET A 465 -22.24 -0.25 -30.45
C MET A 465 -23.55 0.34 -31.00
N ASP A 466 -23.92 0.02 -32.25
CA ASP A 466 -25.18 0.49 -32.85
C ASP A 466 -26.41 0.04 -32.05
N ASP A 467 -26.36 -1.16 -31.46
CA ASP A 467 -27.43 -1.67 -30.58
C ASP A 467 -27.70 -0.72 -29.39
N LEU A 468 -26.67 -0.06 -28.85
CA LEU A 468 -26.82 0.96 -27.80
C LEU A 468 -27.04 2.37 -28.38
N PHE A 469 -26.46 2.68 -29.55
CA PHE A 469 -26.61 3.98 -30.21
C PHE A 469 -28.06 4.28 -30.60
N PHE A 470 -28.80 3.26 -31.04
CA PHE A 470 -30.21 3.40 -31.41
C PHE A 470 -31.18 3.06 -30.27
N PHE A 471 -30.69 2.53 -29.15
CA PHE A 471 -31.50 2.21 -27.98
C PHE A 471 -32.04 3.49 -27.33
N HIS A 472 -33.36 3.67 -27.33
CA HIS A 472 -34.05 4.77 -26.67
C HIS A 472 -33.32 6.12 -26.77
N LYS A 473 -33.19 6.65 -27.99
CA LYS A 473 -32.49 7.91 -28.24
C LYS A 473 -33.02 9.08 -27.42
N GLU A 474 -34.31 9.08 -27.14
CA GLU A 474 -34.99 10.06 -26.31
C GLU A 474 -34.57 10.01 -24.83
N TRP A 475 -33.91 8.93 -24.38
CA TRP A 475 -33.37 8.78 -23.04
C TRP A 475 -31.89 9.20 -22.93
N GLN A 476 -31.18 9.33 -24.04
CA GLN A 476 -29.74 9.59 -24.05
C GLN A 476 -29.43 11.04 -23.65
N SER A 477 -28.44 11.21 -22.76
CA SER A 477 -27.81 12.51 -22.52
C SER A 477 -26.88 12.90 -23.67
N PHE A 478 -26.14 11.92 -24.19
CA PHE A 478 -25.29 12.03 -25.37
C PHE A 478 -24.97 10.63 -25.89
N CYS A 479 -24.75 10.48 -27.19
CA CYS A 479 -24.27 9.23 -27.77
C CYS A 479 -23.60 9.51 -29.13
N TYR A 480 -22.30 9.24 -29.25
CA TYR A 480 -21.54 9.61 -30.44
C TYR A 480 -20.30 8.74 -30.67
N TYR A 481 -19.78 8.81 -31.90
CA TYR A 481 -18.51 8.21 -32.30
C TYR A 481 -17.49 9.31 -32.60
N VAL A 482 -16.23 9.07 -32.24
CA VAL A 482 -15.10 9.96 -32.54
C VAL A 482 -13.96 9.13 -33.13
N ASN A 483 -13.44 9.55 -34.27
CA ASN A 483 -12.19 8.98 -34.80
C ASN A 483 -11.01 9.59 -34.05
N ARG A 484 -10.13 8.75 -33.53
CA ARG A 484 -8.91 9.15 -32.82
C ARG A 484 -7.70 8.91 -33.71
N THR A 485 -6.74 9.83 -33.63
CA THR A 485 -5.56 9.79 -34.50
C THR A 485 -4.53 8.80 -33.98
N THR A 486 -4.33 8.75 -32.67
CA THR A 486 -3.42 7.83 -31.99
C THR A 486 -4.07 7.27 -30.72
N PHE A 487 -3.41 6.27 -30.11
CA PHE A 487 -3.80 5.80 -28.79
C PHE A 487 -3.69 6.91 -27.72
N LEU A 488 -2.63 7.72 -27.79
CA LEU A 488 -2.43 8.84 -26.88
C LEU A 488 -3.56 9.88 -26.99
N ASP A 489 -4.01 10.22 -28.21
CA ASP A 489 -5.14 11.13 -28.46
C ASP A 489 -6.44 10.67 -27.77
N TYR A 490 -6.60 9.38 -27.52
CA TYR A 490 -7.66 8.88 -26.65
C TYR A 490 -7.30 9.02 -25.17
N GLU A 491 -6.16 8.47 -24.74
CA GLU A 491 -5.82 8.41 -23.32
C GLU A 491 -5.75 9.78 -22.66
N VAL A 492 -5.32 10.83 -23.38
CA VAL A 492 -5.21 12.18 -22.81
C VAL A 492 -6.51 12.95 -22.68
N THR A 493 -7.65 12.34 -23.03
CA THR A 493 -8.95 13.05 -23.07
C THR A 493 -9.58 13.27 -21.69
N ALA A 494 -9.23 12.45 -20.70
CA ALA A 494 -9.68 12.62 -19.32
C ALA A 494 -8.52 13.14 -18.46
N LYS A 495 -8.76 14.18 -17.68
CA LYS A 495 -7.79 14.68 -16.69
C LYS A 495 -8.02 13.99 -15.35
N ASP A 496 -6.95 13.56 -14.71
CA ASP A 496 -7.01 13.09 -13.33
C ASP A 496 -7.42 14.23 -12.38
N PRO A 497 -8.33 14.00 -11.44
CA PRO A 497 -8.43 14.87 -10.27
C PRO A 497 -7.15 14.74 -9.45
N GLU A 498 -6.57 15.89 -9.07
CA GLU A 498 -5.30 15.99 -8.33
C GLU A 498 -5.38 15.36 -6.93
N PHE A 499 -6.54 15.45 -6.27
CA PHE A 499 -6.76 14.92 -4.93
C PHE A 499 -7.97 13.99 -4.93
N TYR A 500 -7.82 12.87 -4.22
CA TYR A 500 -8.89 11.90 -4.03
C TYR A 500 -9.22 11.79 -2.54
N SER A 501 -10.50 11.85 -2.23
CA SER A 501 -11.02 11.68 -0.87
C SER A 501 -12.22 10.76 -0.96
N GLY A 502 -11.96 9.49 -0.65
CA GLY A 502 -12.94 8.45 -0.79
C GLY A 502 -12.47 7.12 -0.24
N TYR A 503 -13.43 6.22 -0.06
CA TYR A 503 -13.17 4.81 0.21
C TYR A 503 -13.38 4.04 -1.08
N ILE A 504 -12.33 3.39 -1.59
CA ILE A 504 -12.40 2.54 -2.77
C ILE A 504 -12.67 1.09 -2.36
N MET A 505 -13.32 0.35 -3.25
CA MET A 505 -13.58 -1.07 -3.14
C MET A 505 -13.56 -1.67 -4.55
N ASN A 506 -13.26 -2.96 -4.66
CA ASN A 506 -13.15 -3.61 -5.95
C ASN A 506 -13.74 -5.02 -5.92
N THR A 507 -14.18 -5.51 -7.07
CA THR A 507 -14.42 -6.93 -7.31
C THR A 507 -14.13 -7.29 -8.77
N LEU A 508 -13.68 -8.51 -9.01
CA LEU A 508 -13.48 -9.07 -10.35
C LEU A 508 -14.73 -9.82 -10.78
N LEU A 509 -15.46 -9.29 -11.76
CA LEU A 509 -16.72 -9.84 -12.23
C LEU A 509 -16.51 -10.84 -13.38
N GLN A 510 -16.94 -12.08 -13.16
CA GLN A 510 -16.99 -13.14 -14.15
C GLN A 510 -18.24 -12.98 -15.02
N LYS A 511 -18.38 -13.82 -16.04
CA LYS A 511 -19.54 -13.80 -16.94
C LYS A 511 -20.85 -13.99 -16.16
N GLU A 512 -20.85 -14.85 -15.16
CA GLU A 512 -22.01 -15.21 -14.34
C GLU A 512 -22.38 -14.10 -13.34
N SER A 513 -21.47 -13.17 -13.06
CA SER A 513 -21.66 -12.08 -12.11
C SER A 513 -22.66 -11.01 -12.58
N PHE A 514 -22.90 -10.89 -13.88
CA PHE A 514 -23.77 -9.86 -14.49
C PHE A 514 -25.27 -10.17 -14.31
N THR A 515 -25.71 -10.20 -13.06
CA THR A 515 -27.07 -10.55 -12.65
C THR A 515 -27.97 -9.32 -12.46
N ASP A 516 -29.29 -9.58 -12.39
CA ASP A 516 -30.25 -8.55 -11.99
C ASP A 516 -30.00 -8.07 -10.55
N ASP A 517 -29.48 -8.94 -9.67
CA ASP A 517 -29.15 -8.59 -8.28
C ASP A 517 -27.96 -7.62 -8.20
N LEU A 518 -26.90 -7.86 -8.97
CA LEU A 518 -25.78 -6.90 -9.08
C LEU A 518 -26.30 -5.55 -9.60
N THR A 519 -27.16 -5.57 -10.61
CA THR A 519 -27.74 -4.35 -11.20
C THR A 519 -28.55 -3.57 -10.17
N ARG A 520 -29.41 -4.25 -9.40
CA ARG A 520 -30.19 -3.62 -8.32
C ARG A 520 -29.30 -3.10 -7.20
N PHE A 521 -28.27 -3.86 -6.81
CA PHE A 521 -27.31 -3.44 -5.80
C PHE A 521 -26.63 -2.13 -6.21
N LEU A 522 -26.03 -2.08 -7.41
CA LEU A 522 -25.31 -0.89 -7.88
C LEU A 522 -26.23 0.33 -8.00
N LEU A 523 -27.44 0.17 -8.52
CA LEU A 523 -28.40 1.28 -8.63
C LEU A 523 -28.88 1.77 -7.26
N LYS A 524 -29.14 0.85 -6.33
CA LYS A 524 -29.48 1.20 -4.95
C LYS A 524 -28.36 2.00 -4.31
N GLU A 525 -27.10 1.62 -4.49
CA GLU A 525 -25.96 2.34 -3.90
C GLU A 525 -25.78 3.72 -4.53
N LEU A 526 -25.92 3.84 -5.86
CA LEU A 526 -25.95 5.14 -6.55
C LEU A 526 -27.08 6.03 -6.03
N GLU A 527 -28.24 5.47 -5.70
CA GLU A 527 -29.40 6.19 -5.16
C GLU A 527 -29.34 6.44 -3.67
N THR A 528 -28.67 5.62 -2.87
CA THR A 528 -28.68 5.78 -1.41
C THR A 528 -27.64 6.81 -0.96
N GLU A 529 -26.48 6.81 -1.62
CA GLU A 529 -25.31 7.60 -1.20
C GLU A 529 -25.14 8.80 -2.14
N HIS A 530 -25.98 9.83 -1.96
CA HIS A 530 -25.93 11.10 -2.69
C HIS A 530 -26.14 12.31 -1.76
N THR A 531 -25.49 12.32 -0.59
CA THR A 531 -25.67 13.46 0.33
C THR A 531 -24.99 14.72 -0.23
N ASN A 532 -25.21 15.87 0.42
CA ASN A 532 -24.49 17.10 0.06
C ASN A 532 -22.97 17.00 0.25
N ILE A 533 -22.48 15.95 0.91
CA ILE A 533 -21.06 15.78 1.28
C ILE A 533 -20.46 14.46 0.78
N SER A 534 -21.25 13.53 0.25
CA SER A 534 -20.80 12.21 -0.20
C SER A 534 -21.50 11.75 -1.49
N SER A 535 -20.80 10.95 -2.30
CA SER A 535 -21.40 10.32 -3.47
C SER A 535 -20.84 8.92 -3.73
N PHE A 536 -21.71 8.00 -4.14
CA PHE A 536 -21.31 6.71 -4.71
C PHE A 536 -21.10 6.81 -6.22
N ALA A 537 -20.04 6.17 -6.69
CA ALA A 537 -19.73 6.00 -8.10
C ALA A 537 -19.02 4.67 -8.30
N PHE A 538 -19.06 4.16 -9.53
CA PHE A 538 -18.23 3.02 -9.91
C PHE A 538 -17.67 3.18 -11.32
N THR A 539 -16.53 2.52 -11.54
CA THR A 539 -15.87 2.36 -12.82
C THR A 539 -15.58 0.88 -13.02
N GLY A 540 -16.19 0.30 -14.04
CA GLY A 540 -15.88 -1.04 -14.54
C GLY A 540 -14.90 -0.96 -15.70
N THR A 541 -13.64 -1.31 -15.47
CA THR A 541 -12.68 -1.53 -16.56
C THR A 541 -12.99 -2.84 -17.24
N LEU A 542 -13.22 -2.81 -18.55
CA LEU A 542 -13.50 -4.02 -19.32
C LEU A 542 -12.24 -4.88 -19.47
N LEU A 543 -12.39 -6.15 -19.10
CA LEU A 543 -11.38 -7.20 -19.20
C LEU A 543 -11.84 -8.28 -20.21
N GLY A 544 -11.16 -9.43 -20.23
CA GLY A 544 -11.37 -10.50 -21.19
C GLY A 544 -10.39 -10.45 -22.37
N GLY A 545 -10.79 -10.93 -23.55
CA GLY A 545 -9.96 -10.92 -24.76
C GLY A 545 -8.65 -11.72 -24.61
N GLU A 546 -7.53 -11.19 -25.13
CA GLU A 546 -6.20 -11.82 -25.08
C GLU A 546 -5.71 -12.07 -23.65
N MET A 547 -6.14 -11.28 -22.67
CA MET A 547 -5.78 -11.49 -21.27
C MET A 547 -6.23 -12.86 -20.74
N MET A 548 -7.30 -13.45 -21.32
CA MET A 548 -7.78 -14.79 -20.94
C MET A 548 -6.92 -15.93 -21.52
N ASN A 549 -6.05 -15.61 -22.50
CA ASN A 549 -5.12 -16.59 -23.08
C ASN A 549 -3.81 -16.71 -22.28
N VAL A 550 -3.59 -15.84 -21.30
CA VAL A 550 -2.48 -15.93 -20.35
C VAL A 550 -2.83 -16.95 -19.27
N GLY A 551 -1.93 -17.89 -18.99
CA GLY A 551 -2.16 -18.92 -17.98
C GLY A 551 -2.43 -18.33 -16.60
N ALA A 552 -3.31 -18.97 -15.84
CA ALA A 552 -3.72 -18.56 -14.48
C ALA A 552 -2.56 -18.34 -13.50
N HIS A 553 -1.41 -18.98 -13.77
CA HIS A 553 -0.22 -18.95 -12.93
C HIS A 553 1.02 -18.48 -13.69
N ASP A 554 0.88 -17.95 -14.90
CA ASP A 554 2.01 -17.39 -15.68
C ASP A 554 2.49 -16.05 -15.09
N THR A 555 1.62 -15.40 -14.33
CA THR A 555 1.93 -14.26 -13.47
C THR A 555 1.36 -14.49 -12.07
N SER A 556 1.62 -13.56 -11.15
CA SER A 556 1.23 -13.70 -9.74
C SER A 556 -0.05 -12.94 -9.35
N VAL A 557 -0.74 -12.31 -10.30
CA VAL A 557 -2.06 -11.71 -10.07
C VAL A 557 -3.09 -12.75 -9.62
N HIS A 558 -4.20 -12.33 -9.01
CA HIS A 558 -5.32 -13.24 -8.71
C HIS A 558 -5.75 -14.02 -9.96
N PRO A 559 -5.88 -15.36 -9.92
CA PRO A 559 -6.31 -16.16 -11.07
C PRO A 559 -7.66 -15.73 -11.66
N GLY A 560 -8.56 -15.18 -10.83
CA GLY A 560 -9.84 -14.62 -11.24
C GLY A 560 -9.73 -13.51 -12.30
N PHE A 561 -8.57 -12.83 -12.43
CA PHE A 561 -8.34 -11.92 -13.56
C PHE A 561 -8.49 -12.65 -14.89
N ARG A 562 -8.02 -13.89 -15.01
CA ARG A 562 -7.98 -14.61 -16.30
C ARG A 562 -9.36 -15.05 -16.80
N THR A 563 -10.39 -14.96 -15.96
CA THR A 563 -11.78 -15.27 -16.31
C THR A 563 -12.72 -14.07 -16.19
N ALA A 564 -12.29 -12.99 -15.53
CA ALA A 564 -13.08 -11.78 -15.37
C ALA A 564 -13.31 -11.05 -16.70
N LEU A 565 -14.54 -10.55 -16.88
CA LEU A 565 -14.90 -9.65 -17.97
C LEU A 565 -14.85 -8.18 -17.54
N MET A 566 -14.77 -7.91 -16.24
CA MET A 566 -14.69 -6.56 -15.70
C MET A 566 -13.98 -6.56 -14.35
N SER A 567 -13.07 -5.61 -14.16
CA SER A 567 -12.64 -5.17 -12.81
C SER A 567 -13.52 -4.00 -12.43
N LEU A 568 -14.41 -4.19 -11.46
CA LEU A 568 -15.36 -3.17 -11.03
C LEU A 568 -14.85 -2.50 -9.75
N SER A 569 -14.38 -1.27 -9.88
CA SER A 569 -13.96 -0.43 -8.77
C SER A 569 -15.08 0.54 -8.42
N ALA A 570 -15.55 0.50 -7.18
CA ALA A 570 -16.56 1.41 -6.66
C ALA A 570 -15.95 2.32 -5.59
N THR A 571 -16.59 3.48 -5.38
CA THR A 571 -16.08 4.51 -4.50
C THR A 571 -17.21 5.21 -3.78
N ILE A 572 -17.03 5.42 -2.48
CA ILE A 572 -17.77 6.47 -1.75
C ILE A 572 -16.81 7.64 -1.61
N GLY A 573 -16.98 8.67 -2.42
CA GLY A 573 -16.21 9.91 -2.36
C GLY A 573 -16.85 10.93 -1.42
N TRP A 574 -16.07 11.85 -0.86
CA TRP A 574 -16.60 12.92 -0.01
C TRP A 574 -15.86 14.24 -0.11
N ASP A 575 -16.56 15.32 0.26
CA ASP A 575 -15.99 16.66 0.36
C ASP A 575 -15.22 16.84 1.68
N THR A 576 -13.90 17.01 1.58
CA THR A 576 -13.00 17.25 2.71
C THR A 576 -13.09 18.66 3.30
N SER A 577 -13.83 19.57 2.67
CA SER A 577 -14.15 20.87 3.26
C SER A 577 -15.08 20.73 4.48
N THR A 578 -15.78 19.60 4.59
CA THR A 578 -16.68 19.27 5.69
C THR A 578 -15.98 18.36 6.70
N LEU A 579 -16.13 18.63 8.00
CA LEU A 579 -15.39 17.94 9.08
C LEU A 579 -16.01 16.59 9.50
N ASP A 580 -17.16 16.20 8.95
CA ASP A 580 -17.93 15.03 9.40
C ASP A 580 -18.05 13.94 8.32
N TYR A 581 -16.94 13.25 8.05
CA TYR A 581 -16.88 12.09 7.15
C TYR A 581 -16.58 10.78 7.91
N SER A 582 -16.70 10.79 9.24
CA SER A 582 -16.21 9.70 10.11
C SER A 582 -16.88 8.34 9.84
N GLY A 583 -18.16 8.32 9.46
CA GLY A 583 -18.89 7.08 9.15
C GLY A 583 -18.75 6.58 7.70
N LEU A 584 -18.22 7.38 6.78
CA LEU A 584 -18.15 7.01 5.36
C LEU A 584 -17.18 5.86 5.06
N PRO A 585 -15.99 5.79 5.70
CA PRO A 585 -15.13 4.61 5.57
C PRO A 585 -15.77 3.31 6.08
N GLU A 586 -16.50 3.36 7.21
CA GLU A 586 -17.20 2.19 7.76
C GLU A 586 -18.30 1.72 6.81
N ARG A 587 -19.07 2.67 6.26
CA ARG A 587 -20.06 2.40 5.21
C ARG A 587 -19.40 1.77 3.99
N GLY A 588 -18.28 2.33 3.54
CA GLY A 588 -17.51 1.83 2.40
C GLY A 588 -17.05 0.38 2.60
N ALA A 589 -16.60 0.02 3.80
CA ALA A 589 -16.24 -1.36 4.13
C ALA A 589 -17.44 -2.32 4.00
N VAL A 590 -18.62 -1.93 4.51
CA VAL A 590 -19.85 -2.74 4.41
C VAL A 590 -20.31 -2.89 2.95
N VAL A 591 -20.28 -1.82 2.15
CA VAL A 591 -20.60 -1.91 0.71
C VAL A 591 -19.59 -2.80 0.00
N GLY A 592 -18.31 -2.65 0.32
CA GLY A 592 -17.23 -3.42 -0.28
C GLY A 592 -17.35 -4.92 -0.03
N GLU A 593 -17.69 -5.32 1.19
CA GLU A 593 -17.94 -6.72 1.55
C GLU A 593 -19.15 -7.29 0.78
N GLN A 594 -20.22 -6.52 0.61
CA GLN A 594 -21.36 -6.95 -0.21
C GLN A 594 -20.98 -7.04 -1.69
N LEU A 595 -20.22 -6.07 -2.19
CA LEU A 595 -19.79 -6.02 -3.58
C LEU A 595 -18.88 -7.20 -3.93
N SER A 596 -17.97 -7.60 -3.03
CA SER A 596 -17.05 -8.71 -3.29
C SER A 596 -17.77 -10.03 -3.54
N THR A 597 -18.96 -10.24 -2.94
CA THR A 597 -19.75 -11.47 -3.13
C THR A 597 -20.23 -11.71 -4.56
N PHE A 598 -20.22 -10.69 -5.43
CA PHE A 598 -20.60 -10.82 -6.83
C PHE A 598 -19.48 -11.33 -7.74
N GLY A 599 -18.22 -11.36 -7.26
CA GLY A 599 -17.07 -11.70 -8.07
C GLY A 599 -16.14 -12.74 -7.44
N ASP A 600 -15.00 -12.95 -8.08
CA ASP A 600 -13.94 -13.88 -7.64
C ASP A 600 -12.60 -13.15 -7.54
N GLY A 601 -12.36 -12.62 -6.34
CA GLY A 601 -11.19 -11.84 -5.98
C GLY A 601 -11.33 -10.35 -6.26
N GLN A 602 -10.29 -9.61 -5.88
CA GLN A 602 -10.21 -8.16 -5.94
C GLN A 602 -8.85 -7.72 -6.45
N TYR A 603 -8.81 -6.59 -7.13
CA TYR A 603 -7.57 -5.96 -7.59
C TYR A 603 -6.88 -5.24 -6.40
N PRO A 604 -5.72 -5.72 -5.91
CA PRO A 604 -5.07 -5.15 -4.70
C PRO A 604 -4.62 -3.70 -4.82
N ASN A 605 -4.57 -3.13 -6.03
CA ASN A 605 -4.27 -1.71 -6.20
C ASN A 605 -5.50 -0.81 -6.08
N GLU A 606 -6.73 -1.36 -6.11
CA GLU A 606 -7.98 -0.60 -6.05
C GLU A 606 -8.96 -1.20 -5.01
N ALA A 607 -8.45 -2.02 -4.09
CA ALA A 607 -9.25 -2.65 -3.05
C ALA A 607 -9.35 -1.77 -1.78
N GLY A 608 -10.34 -2.07 -0.94
CA GLY A 608 -10.51 -1.39 0.34
C GLY A 608 -9.43 -1.74 1.35
N LYS A 609 -9.27 -0.90 2.38
CA LYS A 609 -8.25 -1.09 3.44
C LYS A 609 -8.64 -2.09 4.54
N ASP A 610 -9.86 -2.60 4.49
CA ASP A 610 -10.48 -3.45 5.52
C ASP A 610 -10.95 -4.78 4.89
N VAL A 611 -10.28 -5.27 3.84
CA VAL A 611 -10.67 -6.49 3.14
C VAL A 611 -10.44 -7.70 4.03
N VAL A 612 -11.55 -8.34 4.42
CA VAL A 612 -11.52 -9.60 5.16
C VAL A 612 -10.93 -10.69 4.25
N HIS A 613 -10.01 -11.49 4.78
CA HIS A 613 -9.29 -12.52 4.01
C HIS A 613 -8.54 -11.99 2.77
N TRP A 614 -7.94 -10.80 2.87
CA TRP A 614 -7.16 -10.14 1.80
C TRP A 614 -6.17 -11.06 1.06
N GLN A 615 -5.57 -12.06 1.72
CA GLN A 615 -4.69 -13.02 1.04
C GLN A 615 -5.41 -13.77 -0.10
N GLN A 616 -6.61 -14.27 0.20
CA GLN A 616 -7.44 -14.99 -0.76
C GLN A 616 -8.00 -14.02 -1.81
N GLU A 617 -8.50 -12.86 -1.38
CA GLU A 617 -9.10 -11.89 -2.29
C GLU A 617 -8.08 -11.30 -3.29
N PHE A 618 -6.85 -11.02 -2.86
CA PHE A 618 -5.86 -10.32 -3.70
C PHE A 618 -5.01 -11.25 -4.58
N TRP A 619 -4.75 -12.48 -4.12
CA TRP A 619 -3.90 -13.42 -4.88
C TRP A 619 -4.43 -14.84 -4.95
N GLY A 620 -5.43 -15.20 -4.15
CA GLY A 620 -6.07 -16.52 -4.20
C GLY A 620 -5.05 -17.66 -4.07
N SER A 621 -5.11 -18.62 -4.99
CA SER A 621 -4.20 -19.77 -4.99
C SER A 621 -2.73 -19.42 -5.22
N ASN A 622 -2.41 -18.22 -5.73
CA ASN A 622 -1.02 -17.77 -5.90
C ASN A 622 -0.36 -17.35 -4.57
N TYR A 623 -1.13 -17.07 -3.52
CA TYR A 623 -0.60 -16.52 -2.27
C TYR A 623 0.46 -17.41 -1.61
N LYS A 624 0.25 -18.73 -1.60
CA LYS A 624 1.20 -19.67 -0.98
C LYS A 624 2.58 -19.62 -1.64
N ARG A 625 2.63 -19.50 -2.98
CA ARG A 625 3.89 -19.39 -3.72
C ARG A 625 4.53 -18.02 -3.49
N LEU A 626 3.73 -16.95 -3.53
CA LEU A 626 4.19 -15.60 -3.21
C LEU A 626 4.84 -15.53 -1.82
N LEU A 627 4.22 -16.12 -0.81
CA LEU A 627 4.76 -16.15 0.55
C LEU A 627 6.06 -16.95 0.66
N ALA A 628 6.18 -18.07 -0.07
CA ALA A 628 7.43 -18.84 -0.11
C ALA A 628 8.59 -18.03 -0.71
N ILE A 629 8.33 -17.30 -1.81
CA ILE A 629 9.30 -16.42 -2.46
C ILE A 629 9.65 -15.25 -1.53
N LYS A 630 8.66 -14.67 -0.86
CA LYS A 630 8.87 -13.64 0.16
C LYS A 630 9.86 -14.10 1.23
N HIS A 631 9.67 -15.30 1.79
CA HIS A 631 10.59 -15.84 2.79
C HIS A 631 11.99 -16.16 2.24
N GLN A 632 12.13 -16.49 0.95
CA GLN A 632 13.43 -16.70 0.32
C GLN A 632 14.22 -15.39 0.15
N TRP A 633 13.54 -14.32 -0.26
CA TRP A 633 14.19 -13.06 -0.63
C TRP A 633 14.22 -12.01 0.48
N ASP A 634 13.31 -12.12 1.44
CA ASP A 634 13.18 -11.23 2.61
C ASP A 634 12.72 -12.03 3.86
N PRO A 635 13.59 -12.90 4.40
CA PRO A 635 13.25 -13.84 5.47
C PRO A 635 12.89 -13.17 6.81
N ASP A 636 13.36 -11.94 7.04
CA ASP A 636 13.07 -11.14 8.24
C ASP A 636 11.94 -10.13 8.03
N ASN A 637 11.23 -10.24 6.89
CA ASN A 637 10.12 -9.36 6.49
C ASN A 637 10.48 -7.87 6.63
N PHE A 638 11.70 -7.52 6.20
CA PHE A 638 12.24 -6.16 6.21
C PHE A 638 11.30 -5.18 5.49
N PHE A 639 10.87 -5.56 4.29
CA PHE A 639 9.88 -4.82 3.52
C PHE A 639 8.48 -5.29 3.89
N THR A 640 7.75 -4.49 4.64
CA THR A 640 6.36 -4.78 5.01
C THR A 640 5.50 -3.55 4.76
N CYS A 641 4.28 -3.80 4.29
CA CYS A 641 3.26 -2.80 4.08
C CYS A 641 1.89 -3.42 4.39
N ARG A 642 0.88 -2.57 4.64
CA ARG A 642 -0.48 -3.03 4.91
C ARG A 642 -0.95 -3.98 3.81
N GLU A 643 -1.41 -5.17 4.22
CA GLU A 643 -2.00 -6.18 3.32
C GLU A 643 -1.11 -6.52 2.12
N CYS A 644 0.22 -6.46 2.32
CA CYS A 644 1.20 -6.96 1.38
C CYS A 644 1.53 -8.43 1.70
N VAL A 645 2.04 -9.18 0.73
CA VAL A 645 2.48 -10.58 0.95
C VAL A 645 3.43 -10.65 2.15
N GLY A 646 3.11 -11.50 3.14
CA GLY A 646 3.86 -11.67 4.38
C GLY A 646 3.54 -10.66 5.49
N SER A 647 2.65 -9.68 5.28
CA SER A 647 2.36 -8.65 6.29
C SER A 647 1.62 -9.16 7.53
N GLU A 648 1.02 -10.35 7.48
CA GLU A 648 0.33 -11.00 8.61
C GLU A 648 1.26 -11.33 9.78
N SER A 649 2.57 -11.45 9.54
CA SER A 649 3.56 -11.61 10.62
C SER A 649 3.73 -10.33 11.45
N HIS A 650 3.20 -9.19 10.98
CA HIS A 650 3.25 -7.88 11.62
C HIS A 650 1.84 -7.30 11.72
N HIS A 651 1.08 -7.68 12.75
CA HIS A 651 -0.19 -7.00 13.04
C HIS A 651 0.07 -5.54 13.42
N THR A 652 -0.18 -4.64 12.46
CA THR A 652 -0.26 -3.20 12.67
C THR A 652 -1.60 -2.90 13.32
N HIS A 653 -1.63 -2.83 14.66
CA HIS A 653 -2.79 -2.30 15.36
C HIS A 653 -2.96 -0.80 15.05
N ALA A 654 -4.20 -0.37 14.83
CA ALA A 654 -4.60 0.98 14.42
C ALA A 654 -4.31 2.10 15.45
N SER A 655 -3.64 1.78 16.56
CA SER A 655 -3.08 2.74 17.50
C SER A 655 -1.56 2.58 17.46
N GLY A 656 -0.80 3.65 17.27
CA GLY A 656 0.67 3.67 17.16
C GLY A 656 1.47 3.20 18.40
N HIS A 657 1.07 2.08 19.00
CA HIS A 657 1.77 1.36 20.04
C HIS A 657 1.77 -0.13 19.71
N LEU A 658 2.98 -0.64 19.42
CA LEU A 658 3.29 -2.07 19.44
C LEU A 658 3.15 -2.57 20.88
N ASN A 659 2.06 -3.29 21.17
CA ASN A 659 2.00 -4.20 22.32
C ASN A 659 1.23 -5.46 21.93
N THR A 660 1.91 -6.59 22.08
CA THR A 660 1.44 -7.98 21.93
C THR A 660 0.46 -8.38 23.02
N HIS A 661 -0.58 -9.17 22.70
CA HIS A 661 -1.01 -10.42 23.39
C HIS A 661 -2.26 -11.06 22.73
N PRO A 662 -2.52 -12.37 22.94
CA PRO A 662 -2.54 -13.35 21.86
C PRO A 662 -3.93 -13.71 21.32
N PHE A 663 -3.93 -14.12 20.05
CA PHE A 663 -4.96 -14.99 19.48
C PHE A 663 -4.93 -16.33 20.21
N VAL A 664 -6.07 -16.74 20.79
CA VAL A 664 -6.31 -18.14 21.20
C VAL A 664 -6.90 -18.84 19.97
N PRO A 665 -6.26 -19.88 19.42
CA PRO A 665 -6.85 -20.67 18.36
C PRO A 665 -7.95 -21.56 18.96
N ALA A 666 -9.19 -21.37 18.53
CA ALA A 666 -10.22 -22.38 18.73
C ALA A 666 -9.98 -23.49 17.70
N VAL A 667 -9.30 -24.55 18.14
CA VAL A 667 -9.44 -25.89 17.54
C VAL A 667 -10.64 -26.52 18.23
N GLY A 668 -11.67 -26.85 17.45
CA GLY A 668 -12.91 -27.47 17.89
C GLY A 668 -13.97 -27.37 16.82
#